data_AF-A0ABD2IZ37-F1
#
_entry.id   AF-A0ABD2IZ37-F1
#
_cell.length_a   1.000
_cell.length_b   1.000
_cell.length_c   1.000
_cell.angle_alpha   90.00
_cell.angle_beta   90.00
_cell.angle_gamma   90.00
#
_symmetry.space_group_name_H-M   'P 1'
#
loop_
_entity.id
_entity.type
_entity.pdbx_description
1 polymer ?
#
loop_
_entity_poly.entity_id
_entity_poly.type
_entity_poly.pdbx_seq_one_letter_code
_entity_poly.pdbx_strand_id
1 'polypeptide(L)'
;MIASKFGQFLLSFFITLLPLAFLASGYKSADECPVKEFNGKCFERNDGNGTEYENWCYQYASTSMNYDQMKPSLILVASSTADVIAAVRFARAKRVNVAVRSGGHQFSGASSASGQNIQLDVSQAFRNVSAGDFAVSEPNCSNGSVGVRVGISFTLLEFFLMMTEKGLFVPAGICGNVHLGGHAQTGGYGVAIRAFGLFADHVLAFDIITADGEALRVERDSNDRRERDLYYAVLGGSPGNFGVLTHITLQAHRDNDHPNSRAFHAAYTYTYASAQNALGLLPEVSELGQDYDLVFTLVSGNQSMPDNLSVPVPPILIVYAQWSNIGGPSQQFDANATDWFKGIEAAFERGGSVRVSGYPRAMEWNVTTPLSQMHLKWTFPAIREYAMPYEKRLYISNWDSAELQKRGWSDWMADQLNKFVVARNEDQQQNQRAASFEMVSQQQNAGGAASAFYRNGLRTDRDGRNLTAFSWRDMTVAGTFDAFFNTTANPKAHQSVLDWHDDTMKGAFGPGGGHFSDLTPENVPKLLLESYGDRRMGNVWHQYHTKAQYDRLLAIKRAVDPAPTVFTPNNFSVGVPAGEPDLAPDSPWLPVAAFPVTARLIRESGLAAVDLYFVGWMLEGQQNAINKTETVRGQRKMAKEKQQKQ
;
A
#
# COMPACT_ATOMS: atom_id res chain seq x y z
N MET A 1 57.63 9.84 40.31
CA MET A 1 57.50 8.38 40.18
C MET A 1 56.10 8.06 39.71
N ILE A 2 56.00 7.64 38.44
CA ILE A 2 55.09 6.62 37.91
C ILE A 2 53.60 6.81 38.26
N ALA A 3 52.95 7.66 37.46
CA ALA A 3 51.51 7.61 37.21
C ALA A 3 51.27 7.13 35.76
N SER A 4 50.39 6.14 35.62
CA SER A 4 49.45 5.98 34.50
C SER A 4 49.95 6.09 33.05
N LYS A 5 50.93 5.28 32.64
CA LYS A 5 51.31 5.12 31.20
C LYS A 5 51.64 3.69 30.79
N PHE A 6 50.80 2.71 31.14
CA PHE A 6 51.01 1.31 30.72
C PHE A 6 49.71 0.57 30.32
N GLY A 7 48.83 1.26 29.60
CA GLY A 7 47.59 0.67 29.07
C GLY A 7 47.17 1.19 27.69
N GLN A 8 48.10 1.78 26.92
CA GLN A 8 47.81 2.39 25.62
C GLN A 8 48.84 2.05 24.53
N PHE A 9 49.56 0.92 24.67
CA PHE A 9 50.61 0.54 23.71
C PHE A 9 50.53 -0.92 23.21
N LEU A 10 49.41 -1.62 23.41
CA LEU A 10 49.19 -2.99 22.91
C LEU A 10 47.86 -3.16 22.15
N LEU A 11 47.40 -2.12 21.44
CA LEU A 11 46.23 -2.21 20.55
C LEU A 11 46.43 -1.47 19.21
N SER A 12 47.68 -1.36 18.74
CA SER A 12 47.99 -0.65 17.48
C SER A 12 48.97 -1.40 16.57
N PHE A 13 49.02 -2.73 16.65
CA PHE A 13 49.86 -3.54 15.75
C PHE A 13 49.25 -4.92 15.43
N PHE A 14 47.95 -4.95 15.13
CA PHE A 14 47.28 -6.12 14.48
C PHE A 14 46.14 -5.67 13.54
N ILE A 15 46.32 -4.54 12.86
CA ILE A 15 45.49 -4.14 11.70
C ILE A 15 46.44 -3.81 10.54
N THR A 16 47.11 -4.85 10.02
CA THR A 16 47.68 -4.84 8.67
C THR A 16 47.93 -6.29 8.26
N LEU A 17 47.38 -6.67 7.11
CA LEU A 17 47.64 -7.90 6.34
C LEU A 17 46.92 -9.18 6.84
N LEU A 18 45.61 -9.23 6.64
CA LEU A 18 44.95 -10.43 6.15
C LEU A 18 44.42 -10.12 4.73
N PRO A 19 44.65 -11.01 3.73
CA PRO A 19 44.42 -10.67 2.34
C PRO A 19 42.91 -10.52 2.06
N LEU A 20 42.60 -9.57 1.19
CA LEU A 20 41.36 -9.55 0.40
C LEU A 20 41.20 -10.90 -0.31
N ALA A 21 40.49 -11.83 0.31
CA ALA A 21 39.96 -13.02 -0.34
C ALA A 21 38.79 -13.51 0.50
N PHE A 22 37.64 -13.72 -0.16
CA PHE A 22 36.32 -14.08 0.38
C PHE A 22 35.41 -12.91 0.81
N LEU A 23 34.92 -12.18 -0.19
CA LEU A 23 33.48 -11.97 -0.48
C LEU A 23 33.37 -11.41 -1.91
N ALA A 24 33.84 -12.19 -2.89
CA ALA A 24 33.42 -12.03 -4.27
C ALA A 24 32.10 -12.81 -4.43
N SER A 25 30.99 -12.24 -3.94
CA SER A 25 29.66 -12.73 -4.27
C SER A 25 29.35 -12.33 -5.71
N GLY A 26 29.18 -13.30 -6.61
CA GLY A 26 28.22 -13.31 -7.75
C GLY A 26 28.12 -12.15 -8.75
N TYR A 27 28.81 -11.02 -8.59
CA TYR A 27 28.63 -9.87 -9.47
C TYR A 27 29.34 -10.09 -10.80
N LYS A 28 28.53 -10.19 -11.87
CA LYS A 28 29.02 -9.84 -13.20
C LYS A 28 29.41 -8.36 -13.20
N SER A 29 30.65 -8.06 -13.61
CA SER A 29 31.04 -6.67 -13.89
C SER A 29 30.17 -6.11 -15.03
N ALA A 30 30.17 -4.79 -15.23
CA ALA A 30 29.53 -4.14 -16.37
C ALA A 30 29.95 -4.76 -17.73
N ASP A 31 31.09 -5.47 -17.79
CA ASP A 31 31.63 -6.10 -18.99
C ASP A 31 30.88 -7.38 -19.43
N GLU A 32 30.06 -7.99 -18.57
CA GLU A 32 29.27 -9.19 -18.92
C GLU A 32 27.76 -8.91 -19.10
N CYS A 33 27.31 -7.67 -18.97
CA CYS A 33 25.94 -7.29 -19.27
C CYS A 33 25.72 -7.25 -20.80
N PRO A 34 24.63 -7.85 -21.35
CA PRO A 34 24.34 -7.76 -22.77
C PRO A 34 23.95 -6.33 -23.23
N VAL A 35 23.63 -5.44 -22.28
CA VAL A 35 23.32 -4.03 -22.52
C VAL A 35 24.60 -3.21 -22.47
N LYS A 36 25.03 -2.69 -23.62
CA LYS A 36 26.21 -1.82 -23.70
C LYS A 36 26.02 -0.56 -22.85
N GLU A 37 27.10 -0.12 -22.20
CA GLU A 37 27.15 1.11 -21.38
C GLU A 37 26.21 1.09 -20.16
N PHE A 38 25.75 -0.09 -19.75
CA PHE A 38 24.94 -0.27 -18.56
C PHE A 38 25.85 -0.47 -17.33
N ASN A 39 25.80 0.48 -16.39
CA ASN A 39 26.67 0.49 -15.21
C ASN A 39 26.03 -0.16 -13.98
N GLY A 40 24.72 -0.37 -14.02
CA GLY A 40 23.95 -1.06 -13.00
C GLY A 40 24.23 -2.57 -12.93
N LYS A 41 23.41 -3.29 -12.16
CA LYS A 41 23.55 -4.74 -12.02
C LYS A 41 22.70 -5.48 -13.05
N CYS A 42 23.19 -6.62 -13.53
CA CYS A 42 22.55 -7.41 -14.56
C CYS A 42 22.50 -8.88 -14.14
N PHE A 43 21.34 -9.53 -14.29
CA PHE A 43 21.14 -10.94 -13.97
C PHE A 43 20.39 -11.64 -15.09
N GLU A 44 20.97 -12.72 -15.63
CA GLU A 44 20.30 -13.57 -16.63
C GLU A 44 19.80 -14.85 -15.96
N ARG A 45 18.61 -15.34 -16.35
CA ARG A 45 17.95 -16.47 -15.67
C ARG A 45 18.80 -17.73 -15.52
N ASN A 46 19.71 -18.00 -16.46
CA ASN A 46 20.46 -19.25 -16.56
C ASN A 46 21.99 -19.04 -16.53
N ASP A 47 22.48 -17.95 -15.94
CA ASP A 47 23.91 -17.61 -15.94
C ASP A 47 24.77 -18.34 -14.90
N GLY A 48 24.19 -19.25 -14.12
CA GLY A 48 24.88 -19.96 -13.04
C GLY A 48 24.81 -19.27 -11.67
N ASN A 49 24.33 -18.02 -11.59
CA ASN A 49 24.10 -17.27 -10.34
C ASN A 49 22.62 -17.34 -9.90
N GLY A 50 22.04 -18.55 -9.94
CA GLY A 50 20.60 -18.76 -9.70
C GLY A 50 20.07 -18.07 -8.44
N THR A 51 20.81 -18.10 -7.33
CA THR A 51 20.36 -17.47 -6.07
C THR A 51 20.19 -15.95 -6.16
N GLU A 52 21.06 -15.23 -6.87
CA GLU A 52 20.97 -13.77 -6.98
C GLU A 52 19.85 -13.34 -7.94
N TYR A 53 19.73 -14.02 -9.08
CA TYR A 53 18.60 -13.82 -9.99
C TYR A 53 17.26 -14.02 -9.27
N GLU A 54 17.11 -15.10 -8.50
CA GLU A 54 15.89 -15.41 -7.73
C GLU A 54 15.57 -14.34 -6.67
N ASN A 55 16.59 -13.77 -6.01
CA ASN A 55 16.42 -12.63 -5.09
C ASN A 55 15.85 -11.40 -5.79
N TRP A 56 16.30 -11.12 -7.01
CA TRP A 56 15.80 -9.99 -7.79
C TRP A 56 14.52 -10.29 -8.56
N CYS A 57 14.08 -11.54 -8.67
CA CYS A 57 12.73 -11.88 -9.15
C CYS A 57 11.65 -11.60 -8.11
N TYR A 58 11.98 -11.65 -6.81
CA TYR A 58 11.02 -11.39 -5.74
C TYR A 58 10.33 -10.02 -5.88
N GLN A 59 9.03 -10.00 -5.65
CA GLN A 59 8.18 -8.80 -5.67
C GLN A 59 7.48 -8.69 -4.31
N TYR A 60 7.51 -7.49 -3.73
CA TYR A 60 7.06 -7.20 -2.38
C TYR A 60 5.58 -7.60 -2.14
N ALA A 61 4.69 -7.38 -3.10
CA ALA A 61 3.23 -7.56 -2.91
C ALA A 61 2.57 -8.58 -3.85
N SER A 62 3.31 -9.50 -4.47
CA SER A 62 2.75 -10.39 -5.49
C SER A 62 2.80 -11.87 -5.11
N THR A 63 2.68 -12.21 -3.83
CA THR A 63 2.67 -13.62 -3.38
C THR A 63 1.42 -14.35 -3.86
N SER A 64 0.40 -13.59 -4.21
CA SER A 64 -0.76 -13.91 -5.04
C SER A 64 -0.45 -13.87 -6.55
N MET A 65 0.79 -14.14 -7.00
CA MET A 65 1.10 -14.40 -8.42
C MET A 65 1.86 -15.69 -8.72
N ASN A 66 1.45 -16.38 -9.80
CA ASN A 66 2.14 -17.58 -10.24
C ASN A 66 3.58 -17.18 -10.59
N TYR A 67 4.53 -17.72 -9.83
CA TYR A 67 5.94 -17.38 -9.98
C TYR A 67 6.45 -17.57 -11.40
N ASP A 68 5.94 -18.57 -12.12
CA ASP A 68 6.39 -18.85 -13.48
C ASP A 68 6.06 -17.71 -14.46
N GLN A 69 5.09 -16.86 -14.12
CA GLN A 69 4.76 -15.64 -14.85
C GLN A 69 5.64 -14.44 -14.46
N MET A 70 6.52 -14.58 -13.47
CA MET A 70 7.45 -13.55 -12.97
C MET A 70 8.92 -13.98 -13.11
N LYS A 71 9.21 -14.72 -14.18
CA LYS A 71 10.56 -15.13 -14.56
C LYS A 71 10.95 -14.40 -15.86
N PRO A 72 11.53 -13.19 -15.79
CA PRO A 72 12.06 -12.48 -16.95
C PRO A 72 13.35 -13.14 -17.47
N SER A 73 13.75 -12.97 -18.73
CA SER A 73 15.03 -13.55 -19.18
C SER A 73 16.23 -12.76 -18.65
N LEU A 74 16.00 -11.49 -18.38
CA LEU A 74 17.01 -10.52 -18.00
C LEU A 74 16.44 -9.55 -16.95
N ILE A 75 17.16 -9.38 -15.85
CA ILE A 75 16.88 -8.35 -14.84
C ILE A 75 18.00 -7.31 -14.91
N LEU A 76 17.61 -6.05 -15.08
CA LEU A 76 18.49 -4.89 -15.12
C LEU A 76 18.17 -4.00 -13.92
N VAL A 77 19.09 -3.90 -12.97
CA VAL A 77 18.98 -2.98 -11.83
C VAL A 77 19.76 -1.72 -12.16
N ALA A 78 19.05 -0.71 -12.66
CA ALA A 78 19.62 0.56 -13.10
C ALA A 78 20.16 1.36 -11.90
N SER A 79 21.26 2.07 -12.16
CA SER A 79 21.88 2.98 -11.19
C SER A 79 21.71 4.46 -11.58
N SER A 80 21.22 4.75 -12.78
CA SER A 80 21.13 6.10 -13.33
C SER A 80 20.12 6.23 -14.47
N THR A 81 19.85 7.47 -14.89
CA THR A 81 19.09 7.75 -16.12
C THR A 81 19.76 7.16 -17.37
N ALA A 82 21.08 7.17 -17.44
CA ALA A 82 21.82 6.62 -18.58
C ALA A 82 21.59 5.11 -18.72
N ASP A 83 21.61 4.37 -17.60
CA ASP A 83 21.29 2.94 -17.56
C ASP A 83 19.86 2.66 -18.05
N VAL A 84 18.89 3.48 -17.63
CA VAL A 84 17.49 3.37 -18.09
C VAL A 84 17.40 3.56 -19.61
N ILE A 85 18.05 4.58 -20.15
CA ILE A 85 18.07 4.86 -21.60
C ILE A 85 18.74 3.69 -22.35
N ALA A 86 19.88 3.19 -21.85
CA ALA A 86 20.59 2.07 -22.45
C ALA A 86 19.72 0.79 -22.48
N ALA A 87 19.04 0.48 -21.37
CA ALA A 87 18.13 -0.65 -21.26
C ALA A 87 16.95 -0.54 -22.24
N VAL A 88 16.30 0.62 -22.32
CA VAL A 88 15.17 0.86 -23.24
C VAL A 88 15.61 0.75 -24.70
N ARG A 89 16.75 1.35 -25.07
CA ARG A 89 17.30 1.25 -26.43
C ARG A 89 17.67 -0.18 -26.79
N PHE A 90 18.26 -0.93 -25.86
CA PHE A 90 18.55 -2.36 -26.04
C PHE A 90 17.26 -3.16 -26.27
N ALA A 91 16.25 -2.96 -25.41
CA ALA A 91 14.96 -3.65 -25.52
C ALA A 91 14.30 -3.40 -26.88
N ARG A 92 14.28 -2.14 -27.32
CA ARG A 92 13.77 -1.74 -28.64
C ARG A 92 14.55 -2.40 -29.78
N ALA A 93 15.88 -2.38 -29.73
CA ALA A 93 16.73 -2.99 -30.76
C ALA A 93 16.54 -4.52 -30.84
N LYS A 94 16.28 -5.16 -29.71
CA LYS A 94 16.03 -6.61 -29.60
C LYS A 94 14.57 -7.00 -29.80
N ARG A 95 13.64 -6.04 -29.85
CA ARG A 95 12.18 -6.25 -29.88
C ARG A 95 11.70 -7.12 -28.72
N VAL A 96 12.19 -6.81 -27.53
CA VAL A 96 11.77 -7.44 -26.26
C VAL A 96 11.10 -6.42 -25.37
N ASN A 97 10.13 -6.85 -24.57
CA ASN A 97 9.34 -5.94 -23.74
C ASN A 97 10.02 -5.72 -22.37
N VAL A 98 9.70 -4.61 -21.71
CA VAL A 98 10.29 -4.14 -20.44
C VAL A 98 9.20 -3.91 -19.40
N ALA A 99 9.27 -4.64 -18.28
CA ALA A 99 8.47 -4.37 -17.09
C ALA A 99 9.28 -3.47 -16.17
N VAL A 100 8.69 -2.34 -15.76
CA VAL A 100 9.39 -1.37 -14.91
C VAL A 100 9.07 -1.66 -13.45
N ARG A 101 10.10 -1.75 -12.61
CA ARG A 101 9.97 -1.94 -11.16
C ARG A 101 10.61 -0.81 -10.39
N SER A 102 9.84 -0.16 -9.53
CA SER A 102 10.38 0.62 -8.41
C SER A 102 10.34 -0.24 -7.14
N GLY A 103 9.24 -0.21 -6.39
CA GLY A 103 9.13 -0.91 -5.10
C GLY A 103 8.63 -2.35 -5.13
N GLY A 104 8.26 -2.89 -6.31
CA GLY A 104 7.72 -4.26 -6.42
C GLY A 104 6.37 -4.48 -5.70
N HIS A 105 5.65 -3.42 -5.34
CA HIS A 105 4.39 -3.47 -4.59
C HIS A 105 3.16 -3.42 -5.52
N GLN A 106 3.19 -4.21 -6.59
CA GLN A 106 2.06 -4.33 -7.50
C GLN A 106 1.44 -5.72 -7.31
N PHE A 107 0.19 -5.74 -6.86
CA PHE A 107 -0.50 -6.95 -6.39
C PHE A 107 -0.71 -8.03 -7.46
N SER A 108 -0.73 -7.62 -8.73
CA SER A 108 -0.89 -8.50 -9.88
C SER A 108 0.45 -8.96 -10.47
N GLY A 109 1.60 -8.65 -9.86
CA GLY A 109 2.94 -8.96 -10.37
C GLY A 109 3.38 -8.19 -11.62
N ALA A 110 2.64 -7.15 -12.03
CA ALA A 110 2.85 -6.37 -13.25
C ALA A 110 4.18 -5.59 -13.30
N SER A 111 4.90 -5.48 -12.19
CA SER A 111 6.26 -4.93 -12.18
C SER A 111 7.35 -5.96 -12.49
N SER A 112 6.97 -7.17 -12.91
CA SER A 112 7.85 -8.16 -13.51
C SER A 112 7.35 -8.59 -14.90
N ALA A 113 8.10 -9.49 -15.53
CA ALA A 113 7.81 -10.01 -16.86
C ALA A 113 8.10 -11.53 -16.92
N SER A 114 7.68 -12.15 -18.02
CA SER A 114 7.92 -13.57 -18.31
C SER A 114 8.68 -13.76 -19.63
N GLY A 115 9.13 -14.99 -19.89
CA GLY A 115 9.69 -15.36 -21.20
C GLY A 115 10.99 -14.61 -21.52
N GLN A 116 11.12 -14.08 -22.74
CA GLN A 116 12.32 -13.35 -23.21
C GLN A 116 12.31 -11.85 -22.84
N ASN A 117 11.40 -11.44 -21.96
CA ASN A 117 11.23 -10.04 -21.59
C ASN A 117 12.18 -9.63 -20.47
N ILE A 118 12.33 -8.31 -20.30
CA ILE A 118 13.21 -7.66 -19.37
C ILE A 118 12.41 -7.14 -18.17
N GLN A 119 12.96 -7.30 -16.97
CA GLN A 119 12.57 -6.51 -15.81
C GLN A 119 13.60 -5.40 -15.59
N LEU A 120 13.19 -4.15 -15.74
CA LEU A 120 14.01 -2.97 -15.47
C LEU A 120 13.67 -2.42 -14.08
N ASP A 121 14.53 -2.74 -13.13
CA ASP A 121 14.45 -2.27 -11.76
C ASP A 121 15.16 -0.92 -11.60
N VAL A 122 14.41 0.07 -11.12
CA VAL A 122 14.87 1.43 -10.83
C VAL A 122 14.80 1.74 -9.33
N SER A 123 14.64 0.74 -8.46
CA SER A 123 14.49 0.89 -6.99
C SER A 123 15.66 1.60 -6.31
N GLN A 124 16.83 1.66 -6.96
CA GLN A 124 18.05 2.27 -6.44
C GLN A 124 18.53 3.49 -7.23
N ALA A 125 17.94 3.77 -8.40
CA ALA A 125 18.49 4.74 -9.36
C ALA A 125 18.27 6.21 -8.97
N PHE A 126 17.17 6.53 -8.28
CA PHE A 126 16.72 7.91 -8.03
C PHE A 126 16.36 8.12 -6.56
N ARG A 127 17.29 7.81 -5.65
CA ARG A 127 17.11 7.90 -4.18
C ARG A 127 18.29 8.51 -3.43
N ASN A 128 19.15 9.27 -4.10
CA ASN A 128 20.30 9.92 -3.50
C ASN A 128 20.04 11.43 -3.31
N VAL A 129 19.74 11.82 -2.07
CA VAL A 129 19.50 13.23 -1.71
C VAL A 129 20.68 14.13 -2.10
N SER A 130 21.92 13.67 -1.88
CA SER A 130 23.13 14.42 -2.23
C SER A 130 23.34 14.57 -3.75
N ALA A 131 22.69 13.74 -4.56
CA ALA A 131 22.70 13.84 -6.02
C ALA A 131 21.54 14.71 -6.57
N GLY A 132 20.72 15.30 -5.70
CA GLY A 132 19.58 16.15 -6.11
C GLY A 132 18.28 15.39 -6.36
N ASP A 133 18.18 14.14 -5.92
CA ASP A 133 16.93 13.37 -6.02
C ASP A 133 15.87 13.81 -5.01
N PHE A 134 16.18 14.77 -4.12
CA PHE A 134 15.20 15.47 -3.29
C PHE A 134 15.58 16.95 -3.20
N ALA A 135 14.71 17.81 -3.70
CA ALA A 135 14.92 19.26 -3.70
C ALA A 135 13.61 20.01 -3.43
N VAL A 136 13.67 20.98 -2.53
CA VAL A 136 12.56 21.88 -2.19
C VAL A 136 12.79 23.23 -2.87
N SER A 137 11.77 23.75 -3.56
CA SER A 137 11.78 25.07 -4.17
C SER A 137 10.67 25.97 -3.62
N GLU A 138 11.07 27.14 -3.13
CA GLU A 138 10.21 28.20 -2.55
C GLU A 138 9.74 29.17 -3.67
N PRO A 139 8.56 29.82 -3.55
CA PRO A 139 7.33 29.43 -4.24
C PRO A 139 7.24 29.94 -5.69
N ASN A 140 7.33 29.02 -6.65
CA ASN A 140 6.80 29.20 -8.02
C ASN A 140 5.42 28.53 -8.21
N CYS A 141 4.81 28.03 -7.14
CA CYS A 141 3.49 27.39 -7.19
C CYS A 141 2.39 28.37 -6.76
N SER A 142 1.21 28.28 -7.38
CA SER A 142 0.03 29.07 -7.00
C SER A 142 -0.34 28.86 -5.52
N ASN A 143 -0.88 29.89 -4.88
CA ASN A 143 -1.47 29.87 -3.52
C ASN A 143 -0.50 29.60 -2.35
N GLY A 144 0.80 29.92 -2.48
CA GLY A 144 1.76 29.83 -1.36
C GLY A 144 2.32 28.43 -1.07
N SER A 145 1.90 27.44 -1.86
CA SER A 145 2.41 26.06 -1.82
C SER A 145 3.88 25.93 -2.25
N VAL A 146 4.51 24.83 -1.83
CA VAL A 146 5.94 24.56 -2.05
C VAL A 146 6.13 23.53 -3.16
N GLY A 147 7.08 23.75 -4.06
CA GLY A 147 7.48 22.74 -5.03
C GLY A 147 8.46 21.74 -4.43
N VAL A 148 8.21 20.43 -4.55
CA VAL A 148 9.15 19.39 -4.14
C VAL A 148 9.46 18.48 -5.32
N ARG A 149 10.68 18.53 -5.84
CA ARG A 149 11.16 17.54 -6.80
C ARG A 149 11.73 16.35 -6.04
N VAL A 150 11.24 15.15 -6.34
CA VAL A 150 11.66 13.92 -5.67
C VAL A 150 11.82 12.76 -6.66
N GLY A 151 12.86 11.96 -6.49
CA GLY A 151 13.12 10.75 -7.24
C GLY A 151 12.12 9.65 -6.89
N ILE A 152 11.71 8.87 -7.89
CA ILE A 152 10.63 7.89 -7.74
C ILE A 152 11.04 6.62 -6.97
N SER A 153 12.33 6.48 -6.66
CA SER A 153 12.92 5.31 -6.01
C SER A 153 12.89 5.40 -4.48
N PHE A 154 12.52 6.55 -3.90
CA PHE A 154 12.29 6.65 -2.47
C PHE A 154 11.05 5.85 -2.05
N THR A 155 11.16 5.20 -0.90
CA THR A 155 10.03 4.62 -0.18
C THR A 155 9.14 5.72 0.43
N LEU A 156 7.88 5.41 0.73
CA LEU A 156 6.97 6.36 1.40
C LEU A 156 7.50 6.75 2.79
N LEU A 157 8.14 5.83 3.52
CA LEU A 157 8.73 6.16 4.81
C LEU A 157 9.88 7.17 4.68
N GLU A 158 10.82 6.95 3.75
CA GLU A 158 11.89 7.90 3.48
C GLU A 158 11.33 9.27 3.04
N PHE A 159 10.33 9.25 2.17
CA PHE A 159 9.64 10.46 1.72
C PHE A 159 9.02 11.22 2.91
N PHE A 160 8.25 10.56 3.77
CA PHE A 160 7.64 11.22 4.93
C PHE A 160 8.67 11.76 5.92
N LEU A 161 9.78 11.04 6.14
CA LEU A 161 10.88 11.53 7.00
C LEU A 161 11.48 12.83 6.43
N MET A 162 11.81 12.86 5.14
CA MET A 162 12.36 14.05 4.47
C MET A 162 11.37 15.22 4.48
N MET A 163 10.09 14.96 4.23
CA MET A 163 9.04 15.98 4.21
C MET A 163 8.78 16.56 5.61
N THR A 164 8.73 15.70 6.64
CA THR A 164 8.57 16.12 8.04
C THR A 164 9.73 16.98 8.51
N GLU A 165 10.96 16.68 8.10
CA GLU A 165 12.14 17.51 8.41
C GLU A 165 12.00 18.94 7.86
N LYS A 166 11.25 19.11 6.76
CA LYS A 166 10.99 20.41 6.13
C LYS A 166 9.67 21.06 6.57
N GLY A 167 8.90 20.42 7.45
CA GLY A 167 7.56 20.89 7.83
C GLY A 167 6.57 20.89 6.67
N LEU A 168 6.76 19.95 5.73
CA LEU A 168 5.98 19.80 4.51
C LEU A 168 5.18 18.50 4.53
N PHE A 169 4.08 18.50 3.79
CA PHE A 169 3.12 17.40 3.74
C PHE A 169 2.56 17.22 2.33
N VAL A 170 2.37 15.96 1.91
CA VAL A 170 1.58 15.53 0.74
C VAL A 170 0.83 14.25 1.12
N PRO A 171 -0.48 14.11 0.84
CA PRO A 171 -1.23 12.90 1.15
C PRO A 171 -0.71 11.72 0.34
N ALA A 172 -0.42 10.59 1.00
CA ALA A 172 0.07 9.36 0.39
C ALA A 172 -0.43 8.14 1.15
N GLY A 173 -0.13 6.96 0.61
CA GLY A 173 -0.38 5.67 1.25
C GLY A 173 0.38 5.49 2.56
N ILE A 174 0.04 4.43 3.28
CA ILE A 174 0.54 4.18 4.64
C ILE A 174 1.57 3.06 4.72
N CYS A 175 1.79 2.29 3.66
CA CYS A 175 2.78 1.20 3.65
C CYS A 175 4.18 1.79 3.42
N GLY A 176 5.03 1.78 4.44
CA GLY A 176 6.32 2.50 4.42
C GLY A 176 7.25 2.07 3.29
N ASN A 177 7.22 0.80 2.87
CA ASN A 177 8.07 0.23 1.82
C ASN A 177 7.54 0.43 0.39
N VAL A 178 6.33 0.98 0.21
CA VAL A 178 5.84 1.37 -1.12
C VAL A 178 6.75 2.47 -1.68
N HIS A 179 7.06 2.40 -2.97
CA HIS A 179 7.89 3.43 -3.62
C HIS A 179 7.03 4.42 -4.40
N LEU A 180 7.51 5.66 -4.51
CA LEU A 180 6.80 6.77 -5.12
C LEU A 180 6.42 6.53 -6.60
N GLY A 181 7.25 5.82 -7.36
CA GLY A 181 7.05 5.65 -8.81
C GLY A 181 5.74 4.98 -9.19
N GLY A 182 5.45 3.82 -8.60
CA GLY A 182 4.15 3.16 -8.80
C GLY A 182 3.02 3.93 -8.13
N HIS A 183 3.26 4.42 -6.91
CA HIS A 183 2.25 5.11 -6.10
C HIS A 183 1.66 6.35 -6.79
N ALA A 184 2.50 7.16 -7.44
CA ALA A 184 2.07 8.34 -8.19
C ALA A 184 1.18 7.97 -9.39
N GLN A 185 1.56 6.92 -10.13
CA GLN A 185 0.87 6.52 -11.36
C GLN A 185 -0.48 5.84 -11.10
N THR A 186 -0.69 5.27 -9.91
CA THR A 186 -1.96 4.62 -9.51
C THR A 186 -2.91 5.54 -8.74
N GLY A 187 -2.56 6.83 -8.60
CA GLY A 187 -3.32 7.82 -7.86
C GLY A 187 -2.73 8.07 -6.49
N GLY A 188 -2.41 7.01 -5.74
CA GLY A 188 -1.85 7.11 -4.41
C GLY A 188 -2.91 7.39 -3.35
N TYR A 189 -3.66 6.34 -3.04
CA TYR A 189 -4.72 6.29 -2.04
C TYR A 189 -4.15 6.27 -0.60
N GLY A 190 -4.80 6.98 0.34
CA GLY A 190 -4.35 7.09 1.73
C GLY A 190 -5.35 7.78 2.69
N VAL A 191 -4.94 8.01 3.94
CA VAL A 191 -5.81 8.38 5.08
C VAL A 191 -6.30 9.84 5.06
N ALA A 192 -5.74 10.73 4.23
CA ALA A 192 -6.16 12.14 4.13
C ALA A 192 -6.79 12.52 2.78
N ILE A 193 -7.42 11.53 2.15
CA ILE A 193 -7.91 11.64 0.78
C ILE A 193 -9.16 12.54 0.69
N ARG A 194 -10.00 12.60 1.74
CA ARG A 194 -11.12 13.53 1.76
C ARG A 194 -10.61 14.95 1.91
N ALA A 195 -9.64 15.17 2.79
CA ALA A 195 -9.06 16.48 3.02
C ALA A 195 -8.26 17.01 1.82
N PHE A 196 -7.41 16.19 1.19
CA PHE A 196 -6.42 16.69 0.22
C PHE A 196 -6.45 15.99 -1.15
N GLY A 197 -7.29 14.97 -1.35
CA GLY A 197 -7.32 14.18 -2.58
C GLY A 197 -6.20 13.14 -2.66
N LEU A 198 -5.99 12.60 -3.86
CA LEU A 198 -4.99 11.59 -4.14
C LEU A 198 -3.58 12.20 -4.17
N PHE A 199 -2.55 11.39 -3.91
CA PHE A 199 -1.14 11.83 -4.09
C PHE A 199 -0.90 12.42 -5.50
N ALA A 200 -1.47 11.79 -6.53
CA ALA A 200 -1.39 12.22 -7.92
C ALA A 200 -2.02 13.61 -8.18
N ASP A 201 -2.98 14.05 -7.35
CA ASP A 201 -3.55 15.40 -7.47
C ASP A 201 -2.51 16.50 -7.18
N HIS A 202 -1.45 16.13 -6.45
CA HIS A 202 -0.36 17.02 -6.09
C HIS A 202 0.82 16.93 -7.07
N VAL A 203 0.82 16.05 -8.07
CA VAL A 203 1.90 15.99 -9.06
C VAL A 203 1.76 17.16 -10.04
N LEU A 204 2.71 18.09 -10.03
CA LEU A 204 2.77 19.22 -10.96
C LEU A 204 3.43 18.84 -12.28
N ALA A 205 4.42 17.95 -12.22
CA ALA A 205 5.17 17.48 -13.38
C ALA A 205 5.89 16.16 -13.07
N PHE A 206 6.36 15.47 -14.10
CA PHE A 206 7.26 14.33 -13.96
C PHE A 206 8.29 14.26 -15.08
N ASP A 207 9.42 13.62 -14.77
CA ASP A 207 10.47 13.34 -15.73
C ASP A 207 10.38 11.85 -16.14
N ILE A 208 10.29 11.56 -17.44
CA ILE A 208 10.00 10.23 -17.99
C ILE A 208 10.95 9.89 -19.15
N ILE A 209 11.37 8.63 -19.25
CA ILE A 209 12.07 8.08 -20.41
C ILE A 209 11.09 7.30 -21.29
N THR A 210 10.89 7.74 -22.53
CA THR A 210 9.99 7.10 -23.51
C THR A 210 10.65 5.93 -24.23
N ALA A 211 9.88 5.16 -25.01
CA ALA A 211 10.36 3.90 -25.60
C ALA A 211 11.43 4.06 -26.68
N ASP A 212 11.57 5.26 -27.23
CA ASP A 212 12.66 5.67 -28.12
C ASP A 212 13.95 6.02 -27.37
N GLY A 213 13.91 6.09 -26.03
CA GLY A 213 15.02 6.45 -25.16
C GLY A 213 15.19 7.96 -24.96
N GLU A 214 14.18 8.76 -25.31
CA GLU A 214 14.18 10.20 -25.08
C GLU A 214 13.77 10.53 -23.64
N ALA A 215 14.43 11.53 -23.05
CA ALA A 215 14.09 12.05 -21.73
C ALA A 215 13.15 13.26 -21.89
N LEU A 216 11.95 13.14 -21.34
CA LEU A 216 10.94 14.20 -21.39
C LEU A 216 10.61 14.67 -20.00
N ARG A 217 10.36 15.97 -19.87
CA ARG A 217 9.63 16.53 -18.75
C ARG A 217 8.20 16.81 -19.20
N VAL A 218 7.24 16.39 -18.39
CA VAL A 218 5.81 16.49 -18.68
C VAL A 218 5.14 17.25 -17.55
N GLU A 219 4.52 18.38 -17.86
CA GLU A 219 3.89 19.30 -16.90
C GLU A 219 2.36 19.29 -17.01
N ARG A 220 1.68 19.33 -15.85
CA ARG A 220 0.22 19.29 -15.74
C ARG A 220 -0.46 20.36 -16.57
N ASP A 221 0.05 21.58 -16.45
CA ASP A 221 -0.54 22.80 -16.99
C ASP A 221 0.12 23.25 -18.31
N SER A 222 0.74 22.31 -19.05
CA SER A 222 1.42 22.58 -20.32
C SER A 222 0.49 23.17 -21.39
N ASN A 223 1.05 24.07 -22.20
CA ASN A 223 0.34 24.60 -23.36
C ASN A 223 0.21 23.59 -24.51
N ASP A 224 1.06 22.55 -24.56
CA ASP A 224 0.95 21.48 -25.55
C ASP A 224 -0.11 20.46 -25.11
N ARG A 225 -1.11 20.22 -25.96
CA ARG A 225 -2.15 19.21 -25.72
C ARG A 225 -1.59 17.79 -25.65
N ARG A 226 -0.57 17.45 -26.43
CA ARG A 226 0.03 16.10 -26.41
C ARG A 226 0.70 15.81 -25.07
N GLU A 227 1.36 16.82 -24.52
CA GLU A 227 2.00 16.73 -23.20
C GLU A 227 0.96 16.58 -22.10
N ARG A 228 -0.11 17.40 -22.09
CA ARG A 228 -1.21 17.23 -21.13
C ARG A 228 -1.88 15.85 -21.24
N ASP A 229 -2.09 15.37 -22.46
CA ASP A 229 -2.68 14.05 -22.68
C ASP A 229 -1.77 12.94 -22.11
N LEU A 230 -0.45 13.05 -22.31
CA LEU A 230 0.54 12.13 -21.70
C LEU A 230 0.57 12.25 -20.17
N TYR A 231 0.46 13.46 -19.61
CA TYR A 231 0.38 13.69 -18.17
C TYR A 231 -0.73 12.85 -17.53
N TYR A 232 -1.95 12.95 -18.06
CA TYR A 232 -3.10 12.21 -17.52
C TYR A 232 -3.04 10.71 -17.81
N ALA A 233 -2.44 10.30 -18.93
CA ALA A 233 -2.26 8.88 -19.25
C ALA A 233 -1.29 8.19 -18.28
N VAL A 234 -0.18 8.86 -17.95
CA VAL A 234 0.81 8.36 -16.98
C VAL A 234 0.22 8.30 -15.57
N LEU A 235 -0.51 9.34 -15.15
CA LEU A 235 -1.20 9.40 -13.86
C LEU A 235 -2.65 8.88 -13.97
N GLY A 236 -2.81 7.71 -14.58
CA GLY A 236 -4.13 7.16 -14.92
C GLY A 236 -4.37 5.72 -14.51
N GLY A 237 -3.47 5.11 -13.74
CA GLY A 237 -3.64 3.75 -13.25
C GLY A 237 -3.09 2.66 -14.17
N SER A 238 -2.03 2.94 -14.93
CA SER A 238 -1.30 1.90 -15.67
C SER A 238 0.21 2.12 -15.56
N PRO A 239 0.82 1.88 -14.38
CA PRO A 239 2.23 2.21 -14.16
C PRO A 239 3.16 1.54 -15.17
N GLY A 240 4.17 2.30 -15.62
CA GLY A 240 5.20 1.79 -16.53
C GLY A 240 4.73 1.53 -17.96
N ASN A 241 3.51 1.93 -18.34
CA ASN A 241 2.97 1.73 -19.70
C ASN A 241 3.51 2.72 -20.73
N PHE A 242 3.76 3.95 -20.33
CA PHE A 242 4.07 5.05 -21.25
C PHE A 242 5.55 5.45 -21.22
N GLY A 243 6.34 4.82 -20.35
CA GLY A 243 7.75 5.12 -20.13
C GLY A 243 8.21 4.77 -18.73
N VAL A 244 9.48 5.05 -18.46
CA VAL A 244 10.10 4.90 -17.14
C VAL A 244 10.12 6.27 -16.46
N LEU A 245 9.27 6.48 -15.45
CA LEU A 245 9.37 7.68 -14.61
C LEU A 245 10.69 7.62 -13.84
N THR A 246 11.33 8.78 -13.71
CA THR A 246 12.56 8.94 -12.90
C THR A 246 12.32 9.86 -11.71
N HIS A 247 11.56 10.94 -11.91
CA HIS A 247 11.29 11.94 -10.89
C HIS A 247 9.88 12.50 -11.04
N ILE A 248 9.35 13.03 -9.94
CA ILE A 248 8.10 13.77 -9.88
C ILE A 248 8.34 15.12 -9.21
N THR A 249 7.59 16.14 -9.60
CA THR A 249 7.51 17.44 -8.93
C THR A 249 6.14 17.54 -8.28
N LEU A 250 6.11 17.73 -6.97
CA LEU A 250 4.91 17.77 -6.14
C LEU A 250 4.60 19.19 -5.69
N GLN A 251 3.32 19.48 -5.54
CA GLN A 251 2.80 20.58 -4.76
C GLN A 251 2.66 20.12 -3.31
N ALA A 252 3.51 20.62 -2.43
CA ALA A 252 3.49 20.31 -1.01
C ALA A 252 2.77 21.38 -0.19
N HIS A 253 2.14 20.93 0.90
CA HIS A 253 1.46 21.75 1.90
C HIS A 253 2.41 22.02 3.07
N ARG A 254 2.35 23.22 3.66
CA ARG A 254 3.12 23.51 4.88
C ARG A 254 2.29 23.22 6.10
N ASP A 255 2.91 22.67 7.13
CA ASP A 255 2.23 22.47 8.42
C ASP A 255 1.64 23.78 8.99
N ASN A 256 2.35 24.90 8.79
CA ASN A 256 1.92 26.22 9.26
C ASN A 256 0.67 26.76 8.54
N ASP A 257 0.36 26.26 7.35
CA ASP A 257 -0.86 26.61 6.62
C ASP A 257 -2.08 25.82 7.15
N HIS A 258 -1.84 24.80 7.96
CA HIS A 258 -2.85 23.90 8.53
C HIS A 258 -2.77 23.80 10.06
N PRO A 259 -2.74 24.95 10.78
CA PRO A 259 -2.55 24.96 12.22
C PRO A 259 -3.71 24.26 12.93
N ASN A 260 -3.51 23.76 14.15
CA ASN A 260 -4.57 23.14 14.94
C ASN A 260 -5.18 21.85 14.37
N SER A 261 -4.59 21.23 13.35
CA SER A 261 -5.04 19.90 12.89
C SER A 261 -5.01 18.88 14.05
N ARG A 262 -5.99 17.97 14.09
CA ARG A 262 -6.15 16.90 15.10
C ARG A 262 -6.13 15.52 14.49
N ALA A 263 -5.52 14.57 15.19
CA ALA A 263 -5.51 13.17 14.80
C ALA A 263 -5.80 12.27 15.99
N PHE A 264 -6.51 11.19 15.71
CA PHE A 264 -6.79 10.11 16.63
C PHE A 264 -6.30 8.82 16.01
N HIS A 265 -5.42 8.13 16.73
CA HIS A 265 -4.90 6.85 16.31
C HIS A 265 -4.88 5.94 17.53
N ALA A 266 -5.62 4.84 17.46
CA ALA A 266 -5.74 3.92 18.59
C ALA A 266 -6.01 2.50 18.09
N ALA A 267 -5.62 1.52 18.90
CA ALA A 267 -5.99 0.13 18.72
C ALA A 267 -6.97 -0.28 19.83
N TYR A 268 -7.93 -1.13 19.47
CA TYR A 268 -8.98 -1.65 20.34
C TYR A 268 -9.06 -3.17 20.17
N THR A 269 -9.42 -3.88 21.23
CA THR A 269 -9.77 -5.31 21.10
C THR A 269 -10.99 -5.46 20.19
N TYR A 270 -11.03 -6.51 19.38
CA TYR A 270 -12.21 -6.76 18.54
C TYR A 270 -13.41 -7.26 19.35
N THR A 271 -14.59 -6.71 19.06
CA THR A 271 -15.89 -7.35 19.33
C THR A 271 -16.78 -7.12 18.11
N TYR A 272 -17.76 -8.02 17.89
CA TYR A 272 -18.74 -7.84 16.81
C TYR A 272 -19.49 -6.51 16.95
N ALA A 273 -19.99 -6.21 18.14
CA ALA A 273 -20.76 -4.99 18.41
C ALA A 273 -19.93 -3.72 18.15
N SER A 274 -18.64 -3.70 18.52
CA SER A 274 -17.77 -2.56 18.22
C SER A 274 -17.49 -2.43 16.73
N ALA A 275 -17.29 -3.55 16.01
CA ALA A 275 -17.12 -3.52 14.56
C ALA A 275 -18.37 -2.94 13.89
N GLN A 276 -19.56 -3.41 14.25
CA GLN A 276 -20.83 -2.90 13.75
C GLN A 276 -21.00 -1.39 14.03
N ASN A 277 -20.81 -0.98 15.29
CA ASN A 277 -20.92 0.43 15.69
C ASN A 277 -19.91 1.33 14.98
N ALA A 278 -18.64 0.90 14.88
CA ALA A 278 -17.58 1.67 14.26
C ALA A 278 -17.80 1.80 12.75
N LEU A 279 -18.14 0.70 12.06
CA LEU A 279 -18.43 0.72 10.64
C LEU A 279 -19.65 1.59 10.33
N GLY A 280 -20.68 1.61 11.18
CA GLY A 280 -21.82 2.51 11.04
C GLY A 280 -21.46 4.00 10.92
N LEU A 281 -20.31 4.43 11.47
CA LEU A 281 -19.83 5.80 11.36
C LEU A 281 -19.26 6.15 9.97
N LEU A 282 -18.79 5.16 9.19
CA LEU A 282 -18.09 5.42 7.94
C LEU A 282 -18.96 6.15 6.91
N PRO A 283 -20.20 5.71 6.59
CA PRO A 283 -21.05 6.42 5.63
C PRO A 283 -21.38 7.85 6.10
N GLU A 284 -21.56 8.07 7.40
CA GLU A 284 -21.90 9.38 7.98
C GLU A 284 -20.82 10.44 7.73
N VAL A 285 -19.55 10.04 7.56
CA VAL A 285 -18.45 10.95 7.21
C VAL A 285 -18.69 11.65 5.87
N SER A 286 -19.48 11.06 4.96
CA SER A 286 -19.85 11.71 3.69
C SER A 286 -20.69 12.98 3.86
N GLU A 287 -21.39 13.11 4.99
CA GLU A 287 -22.21 14.28 5.33
C GLU A 287 -21.41 15.37 6.03
N LEU A 288 -20.17 15.07 6.44
CA LEU A 288 -19.28 16.03 7.10
C LEU A 288 -18.50 16.88 6.08
N GLY A 289 -17.90 17.95 6.59
CA GLY A 289 -16.94 18.76 5.84
C GLY A 289 -15.78 17.94 5.26
N GLN A 290 -15.10 18.50 4.27
CA GLN A 290 -13.94 17.90 3.59
C GLN A 290 -12.81 17.50 4.54
N ASP A 291 -12.71 18.18 5.67
CA ASP A 291 -11.65 18.15 6.69
C ASP A 291 -11.62 16.90 7.56
N TYR A 292 -12.62 16.03 7.48
CA TYR A 292 -12.72 14.81 8.29
C TYR A 292 -12.25 13.57 7.52
N ASP A 293 -11.38 12.73 8.07
CA ASP A 293 -11.13 11.41 7.47
C ASP A 293 -11.23 10.32 8.54
N LEU A 294 -11.78 9.18 8.16
CA LEU A 294 -11.97 8.03 9.04
C LEU A 294 -11.61 6.73 8.31
N VAL A 295 -10.76 5.94 8.97
CA VAL A 295 -10.30 4.64 8.50
C VAL A 295 -10.30 3.67 9.66
N PHE A 296 -10.84 2.48 9.44
CA PHE A 296 -10.73 1.35 10.35
C PHE A 296 -9.90 0.25 9.68
N THR A 297 -8.94 -0.30 10.42
CA THR A 297 -8.19 -1.49 10.00
C THR A 297 -8.45 -2.61 10.98
N LEU A 298 -9.05 -3.71 10.52
CA LEU A 298 -9.12 -4.96 11.24
C LEU A 298 -7.86 -5.79 10.95
N VAL A 299 -7.25 -6.32 12.00
CA VAL A 299 -6.25 -7.39 11.89
C VAL A 299 -6.79 -8.59 12.64
N SER A 300 -6.96 -9.72 11.94
CA SER A 300 -7.31 -10.99 12.58
C SER A 300 -6.18 -11.44 13.50
N GLY A 301 -6.49 -12.12 14.61
CA GLY A 301 -5.45 -12.64 15.51
C GLY A 301 -4.45 -13.61 14.83
N ASN A 302 -3.36 -13.97 15.50
CA ASN A 302 -2.38 -14.92 14.97
C ASN A 302 -2.06 -16.02 16.02
N GLN A 303 -2.13 -17.30 15.61
CA GLN A 303 -1.72 -18.46 16.43
C GLN A 303 -0.44 -19.15 15.92
N SER A 304 0.10 -18.75 14.76
CA SER A 304 1.22 -19.42 14.09
C SER A 304 2.48 -18.55 14.08
N MET A 305 2.92 -18.12 15.26
CA MET A 305 4.28 -17.61 15.43
C MET A 305 5.28 -18.78 15.42
N PRO A 306 6.53 -18.59 14.95
CA PRO A 306 7.60 -19.55 15.20
C PRO A 306 7.71 -19.84 16.71
N ASP A 307 8.10 -21.07 17.07
CA ASP A 307 8.07 -21.71 18.40
C ASP A 307 8.60 -20.91 19.62
N ASN A 308 9.08 -19.68 19.44
CA ASN A 308 9.75 -18.85 20.44
C ASN A 308 8.86 -17.72 21.03
N LEU A 309 7.63 -17.52 20.53
CA LEU A 309 6.65 -16.56 21.08
C LEU A 309 5.31 -17.26 21.28
N SER A 310 5.07 -17.76 22.49
CA SER A 310 3.99 -18.71 22.82
C SER A 310 2.66 -18.07 23.26
N VAL A 311 2.33 -16.85 22.81
CA VAL A 311 1.03 -16.21 23.13
C VAL A 311 0.26 -15.80 21.88
N PRO A 312 -1.01 -16.25 21.74
CA PRO A 312 -1.89 -15.82 20.67
C PRO A 312 -2.13 -14.31 20.67
N VAL A 313 -1.97 -13.66 19.52
CA VAL A 313 -2.38 -12.26 19.35
C VAL A 313 -3.90 -12.23 19.13
N PRO A 314 -4.69 -11.52 19.95
CA PRO A 314 -6.13 -11.41 19.71
C PRO A 314 -6.40 -10.53 18.48
N PRO A 315 -7.57 -10.66 17.83
CA PRO A 315 -7.99 -9.74 16.78
C PRO A 315 -8.11 -8.31 17.31
N ILE A 316 -7.68 -7.34 16.51
CA ILE A 316 -7.64 -5.92 16.86
C ILE A 316 -8.32 -5.06 15.79
N LEU A 317 -8.99 -4.00 16.25
CA LEU A 317 -9.49 -2.90 15.43
C LEU A 317 -8.60 -1.69 15.65
N ILE A 318 -8.02 -1.16 14.59
CA ILE A 318 -7.21 0.05 14.60
C ILE A 318 -8.03 1.17 13.96
N VAL A 319 -8.15 2.30 14.64
CA VAL A 319 -8.82 3.48 14.12
C VAL A 319 -7.79 4.55 13.77
N TYR A 320 -7.95 5.12 12.58
CA TYR A 320 -7.33 6.37 12.18
C TYR A 320 -8.45 7.35 11.93
N ALA A 321 -8.49 8.43 12.70
CA ALA A 321 -9.39 9.53 12.44
C ALA A 321 -8.61 10.83 12.44
N GLN A 322 -8.95 11.75 11.56
CA GLN A 322 -8.34 13.06 11.55
C GLN A 322 -9.34 14.16 11.25
N TRP A 323 -9.03 15.34 11.78
CA TRP A 323 -9.60 16.61 11.40
C TRP A 323 -8.46 17.51 10.93
N SER A 324 -8.38 17.74 9.63
CA SER A 324 -7.36 18.59 9.01
C SER A 324 -7.85 20.03 8.96
N ASN A 325 -7.09 20.98 9.49
CA ASN A 325 -7.40 22.39 9.26
C ASN A 325 -7.08 22.73 7.80
N ILE A 326 -8.09 22.89 6.96
CA ILE A 326 -7.97 23.27 5.55
C ILE A 326 -8.34 24.73 5.28
N GLY A 327 -8.89 25.43 6.28
CA GLY A 327 -9.30 26.84 6.24
C GLY A 327 -8.24 27.81 6.80
N GLY A 328 -7.05 27.32 7.10
CA GLY A 328 -5.92 28.09 7.60
C GLY A 328 -6.11 28.62 9.03
N PRO A 329 -5.36 29.67 9.40
CA PRO A 329 -5.38 30.22 10.77
C PRO A 329 -6.76 30.68 11.27
N SER A 330 -7.70 30.93 10.35
CA SER A 330 -9.07 31.34 10.67
C SER A 330 -9.98 30.18 11.10
N GLN A 331 -9.71 28.96 10.63
CA GLN A 331 -10.50 27.79 11.00
C GLN A 331 -10.12 27.34 12.41
N GLN A 332 -11.13 27.15 13.26
CA GLN A 332 -10.96 26.72 14.64
C GLN A 332 -11.43 25.28 14.80
N PHE A 333 -10.75 24.55 15.67
CA PHE A 333 -11.23 23.25 16.15
C PHE A 333 -12.44 23.49 17.07
N ASP A 334 -13.61 22.97 16.70
CA ASP A 334 -14.88 23.33 17.32
C ASP A 334 -15.52 22.18 18.12
N ALA A 335 -16.72 22.44 18.65
CA ALA A 335 -17.49 21.46 19.40
C ALA A 335 -17.93 20.27 18.53
N ASN A 336 -18.25 20.48 17.25
CA ASN A 336 -18.66 19.42 16.34
C ASN A 336 -17.52 18.42 16.10
N ALA A 337 -16.31 18.91 15.85
CA ALA A 337 -15.13 18.06 15.70
C ALA A 337 -14.81 17.31 17.01
N THR A 338 -14.98 17.97 18.16
CA THR A 338 -14.85 17.32 19.48
C THR A 338 -15.85 16.19 19.66
N ASP A 339 -17.13 16.44 19.38
CA ASP A 339 -18.20 15.46 19.56
C ASP A 339 -18.07 14.30 18.57
N TRP A 340 -17.57 14.54 17.36
CA TRP A 340 -17.25 13.50 16.39
C TRP A 340 -16.18 12.53 16.91
N PHE A 341 -15.05 13.04 17.42
CA PHE A 341 -14.01 12.18 18.00
C PHE A 341 -14.51 11.38 19.21
N LYS A 342 -15.27 12.01 20.10
CA LYS A 342 -15.90 11.30 21.23
C LYS A 342 -16.91 10.26 20.76
N GLY A 343 -17.63 10.52 19.67
CA GLY A 343 -18.55 9.57 19.05
C GLY A 343 -17.85 8.29 18.59
N ILE A 344 -16.64 8.43 18.02
CA ILE A 344 -15.77 7.30 17.65
C ILE A 344 -15.37 6.49 18.88
N GLU A 345 -14.86 7.14 19.93
CA GLU A 345 -14.48 6.45 21.18
C GLU A 345 -15.68 5.70 21.78
N ALA A 346 -16.83 6.38 21.85
CA ALA A 346 -18.05 5.81 22.40
C ALA A 346 -18.60 4.63 21.57
N ALA A 347 -18.34 4.58 20.26
CA ALA A 347 -18.71 3.44 19.42
C ALA A 347 -17.98 2.15 19.86
N PHE A 348 -16.69 2.26 20.21
CA PHE A 348 -15.90 1.15 20.76
C PHE A 348 -16.30 0.80 22.19
N GLU A 349 -16.52 1.80 23.05
CA GLU A 349 -16.91 1.58 24.45
C GLU A 349 -18.26 0.88 24.56
N ARG A 350 -19.28 1.34 23.80
CA ARG A 350 -20.60 0.71 23.77
C ARG A 350 -20.57 -0.72 23.22
N GLY A 351 -19.63 -1.01 22.32
CA GLY A 351 -19.44 -2.35 21.78
C GLY A 351 -18.62 -3.28 22.69
N GLY A 352 -18.14 -2.79 23.84
CA GLY A 352 -17.37 -3.57 24.81
C GLY A 352 -15.92 -3.81 24.40
N SER A 353 -15.41 -3.07 23.41
CA SER A 353 -13.99 -3.09 23.08
C SER A 353 -13.17 -2.33 24.10
N VAL A 354 -12.00 -2.86 24.43
CA VAL A 354 -11.05 -2.22 25.33
C VAL A 354 -9.96 -1.57 24.50
N ARG A 355 -9.68 -0.29 24.77
CA ARG A 355 -8.54 0.43 24.16
C ARG A 355 -7.25 -0.25 24.59
N VAL A 356 -6.41 -0.56 23.62
CA VAL A 356 -5.08 -1.12 23.83
C VAL A 356 -4.19 0.00 24.40
N SER A 357 -3.84 -0.11 25.68
CA SER A 357 -2.92 0.82 26.35
C SER A 357 -1.56 0.86 25.65
N GLY A 358 -0.70 1.86 25.87
CA GLY A 358 0.69 1.82 25.41
C GLY A 358 0.96 1.64 23.91
N TYR A 359 -0.07 1.78 23.05
CA TYR A 359 0.08 1.66 21.61
C TYR A 359 1.09 2.71 21.09
N PRO A 360 2.23 2.32 20.49
CA PRO A 360 3.36 3.24 20.27
C PRO A 360 3.05 4.40 19.33
N ARG A 361 2.12 4.17 18.41
CA ARG A 361 1.68 5.14 17.40
C ARG A 361 0.41 5.85 17.80
N ALA A 362 -0.03 5.71 19.06
CA ALA A 362 -1.23 6.35 19.54
C ALA A 362 -1.16 7.87 19.38
N MET A 363 -2.31 8.44 19.04
CA MET A 363 -2.53 9.88 19.00
C MET A 363 -3.84 10.19 19.70
N GLU A 364 -3.83 11.26 20.48
CA GLU A 364 -5.02 11.79 21.14
C GLU A 364 -5.52 13.00 20.36
N TRP A 365 -6.82 12.98 20.03
CA TRP A 365 -7.44 14.04 19.23
C TRP A 365 -7.45 15.41 19.91
N ASN A 366 -7.20 15.48 21.22
CA ASN A 366 -7.09 16.73 21.95
C ASN A 366 -5.70 17.38 21.82
N VAL A 367 -4.76 16.73 21.13
CA VAL A 367 -3.40 17.24 20.87
C VAL A 367 -3.32 17.76 19.43
N THR A 368 -2.94 19.04 19.28
CA THR A 368 -2.55 19.60 17.99
C THR A 368 -1.36 18.83 17.44
N THR A 369 -1.47 18.33 16.21
CA THR A 369 -0.36 17.63 15.53
C THR A 369 -0.14 18.25 14.14
N PRO A 370 1.10 18.56 13.72
CA PRO A 370 1.37 18.95 12.34
C PRO A 370 1.02 17.81 11.36
N LEU A 371 0.50 18.14 10.18
CA LEU A 371 0.08 17.13 9.18
C LEU A 371 1.25 16.23 8.77
N SER A 372 2.45 16.79 8.61
CA SER A 372 3.65 16.01 8.30
C SER A 372 3.93 14.92 9.35
N GLN A 373 3.83 15.28 10.64
CA GLN A 373 4.03 14.36 11.76
C GLN A 373 2.89 13.34 11.90
N MET A 374 1.65 13.75 11.62
CA MET A 374 0.50 12.83 11.61
C MET A 374 0.75 11.69 10.61
N HIS A 375 1.07 12.04 9.37
CA HIS A 375 1.26 11.06 8.30
C HIS A 375 2.49 10.18 8.51
N LEU A 376 3.59 10.73 9.01
CA LEU A 376 4.75 9.93 9.39
C LEU A 376 4.38 8.86 10.42
N LYS A 377 3.58 9.20 11.42
CA LYS A 377 3.15 8.26 12.47
C LYS A 377 2.07 7.27 12.01
N TRP A 378 1.31 7.57 10.95
CA TRP A 378 0.37 6.61 10.36
C TRP A 378 1.08 5.55 9.52
N THR A 379 2.26 5.88 9.02
CA THR A 379 3.06 4.98 8.20
C THR A 379 3.40 3.71 8.98
N PHE A 380 3.21 2.55 8.34
CA PHE A 380 3.71 1.27 8.80
C PHE A 380 5.18 1.14 8.39
N PRO A 381 6.14 1.20 9.32
CA PRO A 381 7.55 1.14 8.98
C PRO A 381 8.00 -0.29 8.61
N ALA A 382 7.27 -1.30 9.10
CA ALA A 382 7.54 -2.71 8.84
C ALA A 382 7.05 -3.14 7.45
N ILE A 383 7.58 -4.27 6.97
CA ILE A 383 7.08 -4.98 5.80
C ILE A 383 5.66 -5.46 6.09
N ARG A 384 4.67 -4.77 5.51
CA ARG A 384 3.25 -5.07 5.69
C ARG A 384 2.77 -6.31 4.94
N GLU A 385 3.12 -6.42 3.66
CA GLU A 385 2.71 -7.56 2.83
C GLU A 385 3.43 -8.79 3.35
N TYR A 386 2.68 -9.65 4.06
CA TYR A 386 3.20 -10.85 4.69
C TYR A 386 3.90 -11.69 3.62
N ALA A 387 4.97 -12.39 4.00
CA ALA A 387 5.55 -13.40 3.13
C ALA A 387 4.69 -14.68 3.08
N MET A 388 3.37 -14.57 3.28
CA MET A 388 2.40 -15.63 3.02
C MET A 388 1.65 -15.30 1.71
N PRO A 389 1.27 -16.31 0.92
CA PRO A 389 0.32 -16.15 -0.17
C PRO A 389 -0.98 -15.54 0.35
N TYR A 390 -1.61 -14.70 -0.47
CA TYR A 390 -2.90 -14.08 -0.13
C TYR A 390 -3.80 -13.91 -1.33
N GLU A 391 -5.07 -13.65 -1.07
CA GLU A 391 -5.97 -13.03 -2.03
C GLU A 391 -6.39 -11.67 -1.48
N LYS A 392 -6.24 -10.64 -2.29
CA LYS A 392 -6.60 -9.26 -1.98
C LYS A 392 -7.75 -8.84 -2.88
N ARG A 393 -8.89 -8.52 -2.26
CA ARG A 393 -10.04 -7.90 -2.95
C ARG A 393 -10.38 -6.53 -2.39
N LEU A 394 -10.87 -5.65 -3.26
CA LEU A 394 -11.35 -4.33 -2.97
C LEU A 394 -12.84 -4.24 -3.31
N TYR A 395 -13.61 -3.76 -2.33
CA TYR A 395 -15.03 -3.48 -2.49
C TYR A 395 -15.23 -1.98 -2.43
N ILE A 396 -15.96 -1.44 -3.40
CA ILE A 396 -16.18 -0.01 -3.58
C ILE A 396 -17.67 0.23 -3.68
N SER A 397 -18.15 1.24 -2.96
CA SER A 397 -19.49 1.77 -3.14
C SER A 397 -19.42 3.15 -3.75
N ASN A 398 -20.39 3.48 -4.59
CA ASN A 398 -20.64 4.84 -5.08
C ASN A 398 -22.00 5.39 -4.59
N TRP A 399 -22.58 4.76 -3.57
CA TRP A 399 -23.83 5.18 -2.97
C TRP A 399 -23.62 6.25 -1.91
N ASP A 400 -24.62 7.11 -1.74
CA ASP A 400 -24.62 8.06 -0.64
C ASP A 400 -24.83 7.37 0.72
N SER A 401 -24.66 8.14 1.79
CA SER A 401 -24.79 7.63 3.16
C SER A 401 -26.16 7.02 3.43
N ALA A 402 -27.23 7.67 2.96
CA ALA A 402 -28.60 7.22 3.18
C ALA A 402 -28.88 5.87 2.52
N GLU A 403 -28.41 5.66 1.30
CA GLU A 403 -28.59 4.39 0.59
C GLU A 403 -27.73 3.28 1.22
N LEU A 404 -26.48 3.56 1.64
CA LEU A 404 -25.65 2.59 2.38
C LEU A 404 -26.32 2.13 3.68
N GLN A 405 -26.90 3.06 4.44
CA GLN A 405 -27.66 2.74 5.66
C GLN A 405 -28.91 1.93 5.36
N LYS A 406 -29.72 2.34 4.37
CA LYS A 406 -30.92 1.63 3.95
C LYS A 406 -30.62 0.20 3.51
N ARG A 407 -29.46 -0.04 2.91
CA ARG A 407 -28.99 -1.35 2.45
C ARG A 407 -28.35 -2.18 3.55
N GLY A 408 -28.24 -1.67 4.78
CA GLY A 408 -27.62 -2.38 5.90
C GLY A 408 -26.13 -2.68 5.67
N TRP A 409 -25.42 -1.79 4.98
CA TRP A 409 -24.02 -1.99 4.60
C TRP A 409 -23.12 -2.30 5.81
N SER A 410 -23.23 -1.53 6.89
CA SER A 410 -22.37 -1.67 8.08
C SER A 410 -22.58 -3.01 8.79
N ASP A 411 -23.83 -3.44 8.91
CA ASP A 411 -24.21 -4.70 9.56
C ASP A 411 -23.72 -5.88 8.74
N TRP A 412 -23.99 -5.86 7.43
CA TRP A 412 -23.50 -6.88 6.51
C TRP A 412 -21.98 -6.97 6.51
N MET A 413 -21.31 -5.83 6.55
CA MET A 413 -19.85 -5.75 6.57
C MET A 413 -19.26 -6.30 7.86
N ALA A 414 -19.85 -5.95 9.01
CA ALA A 414 -19.48 -6.51 10.30
C ALA A 414 -19.66 -8.03 10.30
N ASP A 415 -20.74 -8.56 9.70
CA ASP A 415 -20.96 -10.00 9.54
C ASP A 415 -19.85 -10.67 8.71
N GLN A 416 -19.45 -10.06 7.59
CA GLN A 416 -18.37 -10.62 6.76
C GLN A 416 -17.04 -10.68 7.51
N LEU A 417 -16.68 -9.62 8.25
CA LEU A 417 -15.50 -9.60 9.10
C LEU A 417 -15.61 -10.61 10.24
N ASN A 418 -16.80 -10.76 10.83
CA ASN A 418 -17.05 -11.67 11.93
C ASN A 418 -16.95 -13.15 11.52
N LYS A 419 -17.39 -13.50 10.30
CA LYS A 419 -17.17 -14.84 9.71
C LYS A 419 -15.69 -15.22 9.72
N PHE A 420 -14.77 -14.25 9.55
CA PHE A 420 -13.32 -14.49 9.66
C PHE A 420 -12.83 -14.63 11.09
N VAL A 421 -13.32 -13.77 11.99
CA VAL A 421 -12.79 -13.65 13.34
C VAL A 421 -13.35 -14.71 14.31
N VAL A 422 -14.65 -15.00 14.25
CA VAL A 422 -15.37 -15.89 15.20
C VAL A 422 -15.30 -17.36 14.81
N ALA A 423 -15.06 -17.70 13.54
CA ALA A 423 -14.79 -19.08 13.10
C ALA A 423 -13.55 -19.72 13.76
N ARG A 424 -12.88 -19.04 14.69
CA ARG A 424 -11.76 -19.55 15.50
C ARG A 424 -12.16 -20.09 16.87
N ASN A 425 -13.39 -19.87 17.35
CA ASN A 425 -13.74 -20.10 18.76
C ASN A 425 -14.87 -21.12 19.02
N GLU A 426 -15.61 -21.60 18.02
CA GLU A 426 -16.65 -22.63 18.20
C GLU A 426 -16.44 -23.83 17.27
N ASP A 427 -16.59 -25.04 17.82
CA ASP A 427 -16.49 -26.38 17.23
C ASP A 427 -15.24 -26.78 16.39
N GLN A 428 -14.37 -27.56 17.06
CA GLN A 428 -13.10 -28.10 16.54
C GLN A 428 -13.20 -28.94 15.24
N GLN A 429 -14.38 -29.35 14.78
CA GLN A 429 -14.53 -30.14 13.54
C GLN A 429 -14.80 -29.31 12.27
N GLN A 430 -15.31 -28.07 12.38
CA GLN A 430 -15.36 -27.11 11.26
C GLN A 430 -14.13 -26.19 11.22
N ASN A 431 -13.33 -26.17 12.30
CA ASN A 431 -12.18 -25.29 12.54
C ASN A 431 -10.87 -25.62 11.80
N GLN A 432 -10.81 -26.64 10.94
CA GLN A 432 -9.67 -26.76 10.01
C GLN A 432 -9.59 -25.56 9.04
N ARG A 433 -10.72 -24.86 8.80
CA ARG A 433 -10.78 -23.62 8.02
C ARG A 433 -10.20 -22.39 8.71
N ALA A 434 -10.00 -22.37 10.02
CA ALA A 434 -9.63 -21.13 10.74
C ALA A 434 -8.17 -21.09 11.22
N ALA A 435 -7.53 -22.26 11.30
CA ALA A 435 -6.13 -22.41 11.73
C ALA A 435 -5.09 -22.17 10.61
N SER A 436 -5.51 -21.76 9.41
CA SER A 436 -4.64 -21.68 8.22
C SER A 436 -4.76 -20.37 7.42
N PHE A 437 -5.44 -19.35 7.95
CA PHE A 437 -5.61 -18.02 7.32
C PHE A 437 -5.55 -16.88 8.30
N GLU A 438 -5.09 -15.74 7.81
CA GLU A 438 -5.14 -14.44 8.47
C GLU A 438 -5.79 -13.41 7.54
N MET A 439 -6.46 -12.41 8.12
CA MET A 439 -7.11 -11.33 7.38
C MET A 439 -6.61 -10.00 7.90
N VAL A 440 -6.24 -9.13 6.95
CA VAL A 440 -6.15 -7.68 7.20
C VAL A 440 -7.20 -7.01 6.34
N SER A 441 -8.09 -6.23 6.96
CA SER A 441 -9.12 -5.50 6.23
C SER A 441 -9.07 -4.03 6.58
N GLN A 442 -9.11 -3.16 5.57
CA GLN A 442 -9.11 -1.71 5.76
C GLN A 442 -10.37 -1.12 5.15
N GLN A 443 -11.12 -0.37 5.96
CA GLN A 443 -12.39 0.26 5.64
C GLN A 443 -12.24 1.77 5.76
N GLN A 444 -12.61 2.51 4.72
CA GLN A 444 -12.40 3.96 4.67
C GLN A 444 -13.48 4.65 3.86
N ASN A 445 -13.89 5.83 4.33
CA ASN A 445 -14.68 6.77 3.54
C ASN A 445 -13.73 7.71 2.79
N ALA A 446 -13.88 7.80 1.48
CA ALA A 446 -13.15 8.75 0.62
C ALA A 446 -14.08 9.77 -0.05
N GLY A 447 -15.39 9.50 -0.10
CA GLY A 447 -16.36 10.29 -0.83
C GLY A 447 -17.08 11.34 0.01
N GLY A 448 -18.31 11.64 -0.41
CA GLY A 448 -19.07 12.82 0.00
C GLY A 448 -18.81 14.00 -0.94
N ALA A 449 -19.87 14.77 -1.24
CA ALA A 449 -19.81 15.84 -2.24
C ALA A 449 -18.79 16.96 -1.88
N ALA A 450 -18.48 17.13 -0.60
CA ALA A 450 -17.49 18.07 -0.12
C ALA A 450 -16.03 17.59 -0.27
N SER A 451 -15.79 16.29 -0.42
CA SER A 451 -14.45 15.73 -0.37
C SER A 451 -13.58 16.20 -1.54
N ALA A 452 -12.29 16.43 -1.28
CA ALA A 452 -11.32 16.74 -2.32
C ALA A 452 -11.22 15.59 -3.32
N PHE A 453 -11.25 14.34 -2.86
CA PHE A 453 -11.26 13.16 -3.71
C PHE A 453 -12.32 13.22 -4.82
N TYR A 454 -13.58 13.46 -4.44
CA TYR A 454 -14.72 13.55 -5.36
C TYR A 454 -14.62 14.81 -6.24
N ARG A 455 -14.45 15.99 -5.63
CA ARG A 455 -14.43 17.27 -6.38
C ARG A 455 -13.27 17.36 -7.36
N ASN A 456 -12.11 16.78 -7.04
CA ASN A 456 -10.98 16.71 -7.98
C ASN A 456 -11.33 15.86 -9.21
N GLY A 457 -12.21 14.87 -9.07
CA GLY A 457 -12.73 14.07 -10.17
C GLY A 457 -13.69 14.81 -11.11
N LEU A 458 -14.25 15.94 -10.67
CA LEU A 458 -15.16 16.77 -11.46
C LEU A 458 -14.43 17.86 -12.28
N ARG A 459 -13.12 18.03 -12.10
CA ARG A 459 -12.36 19.08 -12.77
C ARG A 459 -12.24 18.79 -14.27
N THR A 460 -12.32 19.85 -15.09
CA THR A 460 -12.14 19.76 -16.54
C THR A 460 -11.02 20.68 -17.03
N ASP A 461 -10.33 20.30 -18.12
CA ASP A 461 -9.37 21.20 -18.79
C ASP A 461 -10.10 22.30 -19.55
N ARG A 462 -9.33 23.21 -20.14
CA ARG A 462 -9.82 24.27 -21.04
C ARG A 462 -10.59 23.76 -22.27
N ASP A 463 -10.44 22.48 -22.62
CA ASP A 463 -11.17 21.82 -23.70
C ASP A 463 -12.41 21.07 -23.18
N GLY A 464 -12.77 21.24 -21.90
CA GLY A 464 -13.92 20.60 -21.25
C GLY A 464 -13.73 19.11 -20.93
N ARG A 465 -12.50 18.59 -20.98
CA ARG A 465 -12.20 17.16 -20.78
C ARG A 465 -11.84 16.90 -19.32
N ASN A 466 -12.28 15.77 -18.77
CA ASN A 466 -11.95 15.38 -17.41
C ASN A 466 -10.42 15.44 -17.17
N LEU A 467 -10.00 16.12 -16.10
CA LEU A 467 -8.61 16.23 -15.63
C LEU A 467 -8.14 15.02 -14.81
N THR A 468 -8.89 13.93 -14.82
CA THR A 468 -8.45 12.71 -14.16
C THR A 468 -8.69 11.51 -15.06
N ALA A 469 -7.76 10.56 -15.00
CA ALA A 469 -7.93 9.25 -15.60
C ALA A 469 -8.38 8.19 -14.56
N PHE A 470 -8.56 8.58 -13.30
CA PHE A 470 -9.04 7.71 -12.24
C PHE A 470 -10.57 7.63 -12.25
N SER A 471 -11.11 6.50 -12.71
CA SER A 471 -12.55 6.27 -12.90
C SER A 471 -13.36 6.04 -11.62
N TRP A 472 -12.69 5.91 -10.47
CA TRP A 472 -13.28 5.50 -9.19
C TRP A 472 -13.44 6.66 -8.20
N ARG A 473 -13.38 7.90 -8.71
CA ARG A 473 -13.53 9.10 -7.89
C ARG A 473 -14.95 9.37 -7.43
N ASP A 474 -15.90 8.61 -7.92
CA ASP A 474 -17.28 8.54 -7.45
C ASP A 474 -17.46 7.63 -6.22
N MET A 475 -16.38 6.98 -5.76
CA MET A 475 -16.42 6.14 -4.57
C MET A 475 -16.76 6.92 -3.30
N THR A 476 -17.66 6.36 -2.50
CA THR A 476 -18.01 6.78 -1.14
C THR A 476 -17.20 6.04 -0.10
N VAL A 477 -17.40 4.72 0.02
CA VAL A 477 -16.68 3.84 0.96
C VAL A 477 -15.92 2.76 0.20
N ALA A 478 -14.73 2.44 0.69
CA ALA A 478 -13.87 1.38 0.18
C ALA A 478 -13.51 0.40 1.30
N GLY A 479 -13.42 -0.88 0.94
CA GLY A 479 -12.97 -1.95 1.81
C GLY A 479 -11.95 -2.85 1.14
N THR A 480 -10.68 -2.85 1.58
CA THR A 480 -9.72 -3.89 1.18
C THR A 480 -9.84 -5.10 2.11
N PHE A 481 -9.65 -6.29 1.55
CA PHE A 481 -9.65 -7.54 2.28
C PHE A 481 -8.50 -8.39 1.78
N ASP A 482 -7.52 -8.55 2.65
CA ASP A 482 -6.25 -9.20 2.37
C ASP A 482 -6.28 -10.53 3.14
N ALA A 483 -6.70 -11.59 2.46
CA ALA A 483 -6.88 -12.93 3.01
C ALA A 483 -5.63 -13.78 2.77
N PHE A 484 -4.76 -13.87 3.77
CA PHE A 484 -3.54 -14.67 3.75
C PHE A 484 -3.86 -16.15 4.01
N PHE A 485 -3.14 -17.06 3.37
CA PHE A 485 -3.37 -18.50 3.47
C PHE A 485 -2.09 -19.34 3.55
N ASN A 486 -2.17 -20.48 4.23
CA ASN A 486 -1.09 -21.45 4.32
C ASN A 486 -1.53 -22.83 3.79
N THR A 487 -1.21 -23.11 2.52
CA THR A 487 -1.51 -24.40 1.88
C THR A 487 -0.68 -25.57 2.40
N THR A 488 0.49 -25.31 3.00
CA THR A 488 1.30 -26.33 3.66
C THR A 488 0.61 -26.84 4.93
N ALA A 489 0.00 -25.94 5.71
CA ALA A 489 -0.74 -26.29 6.91
C ALA A 489 -2.14 -26.88 6.58
N ASN A 490 -2.79 -26.40 5.53
CA ASN A 490 -4.10 -26.90 5.07
C ASN A 490 -4.18 -26.85 3.54
N PRO A 491 -4.17 -27.98 2.82
CA PRO A 491 -4.22 -27.97 1.36
C PRO A 491 -5.49 -27.31 0.75
N LYS A 492 -6.60 -27.24 1.49
CA LYS A 492 -7.86 -26.60 1.04
C LYS A 492 -7.91 -25.10 1.30
N ALA A 493 -6.77 -24.56 1.71
CA ALA A 493 -6.71 -23.25 2.28
C ALA A 493 -7.12 -22.15 1.33
N HIS A 494 -6.39 -22.07 0.23
CA HIS A 494 -6.64 -21.11 -0.81
C HIS A 494 -8.08 -21.18 -1.34
N GLN A 495 -8.59 -22.39 -1.60
CA GLN A 495 -9.97 -22.57 -2.05
C GLN A 495 -10.99 -22.00 -1.04
N SER A 496 -10.73 -22.14 0.26
CA SER A 496 -11.62 -21.59 1.29
C SER A 496 -11.64 -20.05 1.27
N VAL A 497 -10.51 -19.42 0.96
CA VAL A 497 -10.41 -17.96 0.77
C VAL A 497 -11.18 -17.52 -0.47
N LEU A 498 -11.03 -18.24 -1.59
CA LEU A 498 -11.77 -17.96 -2.83
C LEU A 498 -13.28 -18.11 -2.62
N ASP A 499 -13.73 -19.22 -2.04
CA ASP A 499 -15.14 -19.50 -1.77
C ASP A 499 -15.77 -18.39 -0.92
N TRP A 500 -15.04 -17.91 0.10
CA TRP A 500 -15.51 -16.80 0.92
C TRP A 500 -15.58 -15.49 0.15
N HIS A 501 -14.53 -15.15 -0.60
CA HIS A 501 -14.57 -13.91 -1.36
C HIS A 501 -15.70 -13.94 -2.41
N ASP A 502 -15.99 -15.11 -2.99
CA ASP A 502 -17.08 -15.26 -3.96
C ASP A 502 -18.46 -15.14 -3.29
N ASP A 503 -18.63 -15.69 -2.07
CA ASP A 503 -19.82 -15.43 -1.23
C ASP A 503 -19.97 -13.94 -0.92
N THR A 504 -18.86 -13.31 -0.53
CA THR A 504 -18.80 -11.88 -0.17
C THR A 504 -19.12 -10.99 -1.37
N MET A 505 -18.59 -11.29 -2.56
CA MET A 505 -18.90 -10.55 -3.79
C MET A 505 -20.38 -10.64 -4.17
N LYS A 506 -21.02 -11.80 -4.01
CA LYS A 506 -22.45 -11.98 -4.29
C LYS A 506 -23.34 -11.13 -3.38
N GLY A 507 -22.92 -10.91 -2.13
CA GLY A 507 -23.61 -10.00 -1.20
C GLY A 507 -23.26 -8.53 -1.45
N ALA A 508 -22.01 -8.22 -1.77
CA ALA A 508 -21.58 -6.84 -2.00
C ALA A 508 -22.26 -6.22 -3.24
N PHE A 509 -22.42 -7.02 -4.30
CA PHE A 509 -22.78 -6.54 -5.63
C PHE A 509 -23.95 -7.33 -6.19
N GLY A 510 -24.93 -6.64 -6.78
CA GLY A 510 -26.04 -7.29 -7.45
C GLY A 510 -27.24 -6.36 -7.65
N PRO A 511 -27.88 -6.37 -8.84
CA PRO A 511 -29.02 -5.50 -9.12
C PRO A 511 -30.17 -5.70 -8.12
N GLY A 512 -30.50 -4.67 -7.36
CA GLY A 512 -31.63 -4.65 -6.44
C GLY A 512 -31.40 -5.39 -5.12
N GLY A 513 -30.15 -5.73 -4.79
CA GLY A 513 -29.84 -6.49 -3.57
C GLY A 513 -28.41 -6.41 -3.04
N GLY A 514 -27.49 -5.73 -3.72
CA GLY A 514 -26.11 -5.56 -3.21
C GLY A 514 -26.01 -4.62 -2.01
N HIS A 515 -24.99 -4.80 -1.17
CA HIS A 515 -24.71 -3.91 -0.03
C HIS A 515 -23.76 -2.75 -0.35
N PHE A 516 -22.94 -2.88 -1.40
CA PHE A 516 -21.99 -1.86 -1.86
C PHE A 516 -22.47 -1.16 -3.14
N SER A 517 -23.02 -1.92 -4.09
CA SER A 517 -23.51 -1.37 -5.36
C SER A 517 -24.50 -2.31 -6.04
N ASP A 518 -25.31 -1.77 -6.95
CA ASP A 518 -26.19 -2.55 -7.83
C ASP A 518 -25.45 -3.02 -9.11
N LEU A 519 -24.16 -2.69 -9.27
CA LEU A 519 -23.31 -3.25 -10.33
C LEU A 519 -23.22 -4.77 -10.20
N THR A 520 -23.08 -5.46 -11.34
CA THR A 520 -22.72 -6.89 -11.29
C THR A 520 -21.24 -7.03 -10.95
N PRO A 521 -20.79 -8.13 -10.32
CA PRO A 521 -19.38 -8.34 -9.97
C PRO A 521 -18.40 -8.17 -11.14
N GLU A 522 -18.83 -8.45 -12.37
CA GLU A 522 -18.00 -8.28 -13.58
C GLU A 522 -17.84 -6.81 -13.99
N ASN A 523 -18.77 -5.94 -13.57
CA ASN A 523 -18.84 -4.53 -13.92
C ASN A 523 -18.34 -3.60 -12.80
N VAL A 524 -17.96 -4.14 -11.64
CA VAL A 524 -17.34 -3.34 -10.58
C VAL A 524 -15.98 -2.83 -11.08
N PRO A 525 -15.66 -1.53 -10.89
CA PRO A 525 -14.33 -1.02 -11.17
C PRO A 525 -13.28 -1.79 -10.35
N LYS A 526 -12.53 -2.69 -11.01
CA LYS A 526 -11.48 -3.47 -10.37
C LYS A 526 -10.26 -2.60 -10.25
N LEU A 527 -10.02 -1.89 -9.15
CA LEU A 527 -8.82 -1.05 -9.09
C LEU A 527 -7.53 -1.88 -9.16
N LEU A 528 -6.41 -1.20 -9.42
CA LEU A 528 -5.04 -1.74 -9.32
C LEU A 528 -4.65 -2.26 -7.92
N LEU A 529 -5.61 -2.30 -6.99
CA LEU A 529 -5.47 -2.78 -5.62
C LEU A 529 -5.89 -4.26 -5.46
N GLU A 530 -6.26 -4.91 -6.57
CA GLU A 530 -6.66 -6.32 -6.63
C GLU A 530 -5.48 -7.26 -6.90
N SER A 531 -5.48 -8.42 -6.25
CA SER A 531 -4.60 -9.53 -6.64
C SER A 531 -5.29 -10.56 -7.54
N TYR A 532 -6.58 -10.43 -7.82
CA TYR A 532 -7.37 -11.47 -8.47
C TYR A 532 -8.17 -10.96 -9.66
N GLY A 533 -8.50 -11.86 -10.58
CA GLY A 533 -9.34 -11.59 -11.76
C GLY A 533 -8.54 -11.31 -13.04
N ASP A 534 -9.29 -11.03 -14.11
CA ASP A 534 -8.73 -10.76 -15.43
C ASP A 534 -8.01 -9.41 -15.45
N ARG A 535 -6.76 -9.43 -15.90
CA ARG A 535 -5.87 -8.26 -15.98
C ARG A 535 -5.47 -7.97 -17.41
N ARG A 536 -6.02 -8.67 -18.38
CA ARG A 536 -5.79 -8.38 -19.79
C ARG A 536 -6.56 -7.10 -20.12
N MET A 537 -5.87 -5.98 -20.27
CA MET A 537 -6.49 -4.67 -20.50
C MET A 537 -7.46 -4.70 -21.70
N GLY A 538 -7.18 -5.49 -22.75
CA GLY A 538 -8.09 -5.68 -23.87
C GLY A 538 -9.46 -6.26 -23.50
N ASN A 539 -9.55 -7.06 -22.44
CA ASN A 539 -10.80 -7.58 -21.90
C ASN A 539 -11.44 -6.57 -20.95
N VAL A 540 -10.66 -5.94 -20.07
CA VAL A 540 -11.19 -5.20 -18.91
C VAL A 540 -11.19 -3.68 -19.04
N TRP A 541 -10.70 -3.08 -20.14
CA TRP A 541 -10.60 -1.61 -20.28
C TRP A 541 -11.92 -0.89 -20.00
N HIS A 542 -13.05 -1.53 -20.31
CA HIS A 542 -14.40 -0.97 -20.12
C HIS A 542 -14.78 -0.78 -18.64
N GLN A 543 -14.08 -1.44 -17.71
CA GLN A 543 -14.23 -1.24 -16.27
C GLN A 543 -13.56 0.06 -15.78
N TYR A 544 -12.64 0.62 -16.57
CA TYR A 544 -11.84 1.80 -16.21
C TYR A 544 -12.11 3.00 -17.10
N HIS A 545 -12.51 2.76 -18.34
CA HIS A 545 -12.50 3.78 -19.38
C HIS A 545 -13.74 3.64 -20.28
N THR A 546 -14.31 4.78 -20.66
CA THR A 546 -15.17 4.83 -21.85
C THR A 546 -14.37 4.49 -23.11
N LYS A 547 -15.06 4.07 -24.17
CA LYS A 547 -14.39 3.71 -25.43
C LYS A 547 -13.52 4.85 -25.97
N ALA A 548 -14.04 6.08 -25.92
CA ALA A 548 -13.32 7.28 -26.37
C ALA A 548 -12.07 7.57 -25.52
N GLN A 549 -12.11 7.32 -24.21
CA GLN A 549 -10.92 7.43 -23.35
C GLN A 549 -9.89 6.36 -23.70
N TYR A 550 -10.30 5.11 -23.86
CA TYR A 550 -9.39 4.02 -24.21
C TYR A 550 -8.73 4.22 -25.58
N ASP A 551 -9.49 4.64 -26.59
CA ASP A 551 -8.94 4.94 -27.92
C ASP A 551 -7.93 6.09 -27.89
N ARG A 552 -8.13 7.07 -26.99
CA ARG A 552 -7.14 8.13 -26.77
C ARG A 552 -5.88 7.60 -26.10
N LEU A 553 -6.01 6.74 -25.07
CA LEU A 553 -4.86 6.10 -24.44
C LEU A 553 -4.06 5.28 -25.46
N LEU A 554 -4.73 4.56 -26.36
CA LEU A 554 -4.07 3.86 -27.48
C LEU A 554 -3.30 4.80 -28.40
N ALA A 555 -3.88 5.96 -28.74
CA ALA A 555 -3.21 6.95 -29.57
C ALA A 555 -1.97 7.54 -28.89
N ILE A 556 -2.07 7.87 -27.60
CA ILE A 556 -0.96 8.37 -26.78
C ILE A 556 0.14 7.30 -26.70
N LYS A 557 -0.24 6.05 -26.39
CA LYS A 557 0.67 4.92 -26.30
C LYS A 557 1.45 4.72 -27.60
N ARG A 558 0.79 4.75 -28.76
CA ARG A 558 1.44 4.65 -30.08
C ARG A 558 2.40 5.80 -30.38
N ALA A 559 2.16 6.99 -29.82
CA ALA A 559 3.03 8.14 -30.01
C ALA A 559 4.34 8.00 -29.22
N VAL A 560 4.28 7.49 -27.98
CA VAL A 560 5.46 7.36 -27.09
C VAL A 560 6.12 5.97 -27.13
N ASP A 561 5.44 4.99 -27.73
CA ASP A 561 5.92 3.62 -28.00
C ASP A 561 5.49 3.15 -29.41
N PRO A 562 6.09 3.69 -30.47
CA PRO A 562 5.73 3.40 -31.87
C PRO A 562 6.29 2.07 -32.41
N ALA A 563 7.22 1.42 -31.70
CA ALA A 563 7.66 0.06 -32.02
C ALA A 563 6.68 -0.96 -31.41
N PRO A 564 6.61 -2.22 -31.86
CA PRO A 564 5.78 -3.21 -31.20
C PRO A 564 6.56 -3.80 -30.01
N THR A 565 6.38 -3.50 -28.73
CA THR A 565 5.83 -2.38 -27.94
C THR A 565 6.65 -2.49 -26.65
N VAL A 566 7.64 -1.60 -26.46
CA VAL A 566 8.68 -1.78 -25.44
C VAL A 566 8.08 -1.93 -24.05
N PHE A 567 7.04 -1.17 -23.72
CA PHE A 567 6.43 -1.19 -22.39
C PHE A 567 5.09 -1.95 -22.35
N THR A 568 5.07 -3.19 -22.85
CA THR A 568 3.87 -4.08 -22.80
C THR A 568 4.10 -5.51 -22.31
N PRO A 569 5.11 -5.87 -21.49
CA PRO A 569 5.18 -7.25 -20.97
C PRO A 569 4.09 -7.56 -19.93
N ASN A 570 3.49 -6.52 -19.34
CA ASN A 570 2.37 -6.66 -18.43
C ASN A 570 1.05 -6.67 -19.22
N ASN A 571 0.19 -7.65 -18.97
CA ASN A 571 -1.09 -7.77 -19.66
C ASN A 571 -2.10 -6.68 -19.29
N PHE A 572 -1.89 -5.98 -18.17
CA PHE A 572 -2.66 -4.79 -17.80
C PHE A 572 -2.20 -3.52 -18.55
N SER A 573 -1.51 -3.69 -19.68
CA SER A 573 -1.03 -2.57 -20.49
C SER A 573 -2.03 -2.13 -21.55
N VAL A 574 -2.16 -0.83 -21.74
CA VAL A 574 -2.93 -0.22 -22.83
C VAL A 574 -2.41 -0.75 -24.17
N GLY A 575 -3.33 -1.27 -24.99
CA GLY A 575 -3.01 -1.83 -26.30
C GLY A 575 -2.82 -3.34 -26.35
N VAL A 576 -2.82 -4.02 -25.20
CA VAL A 576 -2.91 -5.48 -25.16
C VAL A 576 -4.26 -5.93 -25.73
N PRO A 577 -4.32 -6.79 -26.76
CA PRO A 577 -5.57 -7.29 -27.32
C PRO A 577 -6.37 -8.13 -26.33
N ALA A 578 -7.69 -8.21 -26.55
CA ALA A 578 -8.56 -9.15 -25.85
C ALA A 578 -8.15 -10.61 -26.14
N GLY A 579 -8.44 -11.51 -25.20
CA GLY A 579 -8.04 -12.92 -25.28
C GLY A 579 -8.36 -13.68 -24.01
N GLU A 580 -7.79 -14.87 -23.84
CA GLU A 580 -7.96 -15.64 -22.60
C GLU A 580 -7.40 -14.88 -21.39
N PRO A 581 -8.07 -14.90 -20.23
CA PRO A 581 -7.53 -14.37 -18.98
C PRO A 581 -6.20 -15.04 -18.62
N ASP A 582 -5.27 -14.28 -18.04
CA ASP A 582 -3.92 -14.80 -17.73
C ASP A 582 -3.87 -15.76 -16.55
N LEU A 583 -4.89 -15.71 -15.70
CA LEU A 583 -5.12 -16.63 -14.60
C LEU A 583 -6.57 -17.07 -14.66
N ALA A 584 -6.78 -18.38 -14.78
CA ALA A 584 -8.09 -18.96 -14.57
C ALA A 584 -8.51 -18.74 -13.10
N PRO A 585 -9.81 -18.59 -12.82
CA PRO A 585 -10.33 -18.42 -11.46
C PRO A 585 -9.83 -19.45 -10.44
N ASP A 586 -9.42 -20.62 -10.92
CA ASP A 586 -8.99 -21.83 -10.22
C ASP A 586 -7.50 -22.18 -10.44
N SER A 587 -6.69 -21.24 -10.94
CA SER A 587 -5.26 -21.49 -11.19
C SER A 587 -4.52 -21.91 -9.90
N PRO A 588 -3.82 -23.07 -9.88
CA PRO A 588 -3.12 -23.54 -8.70
C PRO A 588 -1.91 -22.65 -8.38
N TRP A 589 -1.76 -22.32 -7.09
CA TRP A 589 -0.63 -21.56 -6.55
C TRP A 589 0.62 -22.42 -6.40
N LEU A 590 1.80 -21.79 -6.49
CA LEU A 590 3.02 -22.42 -6.03
C LEU A 590 3.05 -22.41 -4.50
N PRO A 591 3.37 -23.53 -3.84
CA PRO A 591 3.51 -23.58 -2.39
C PRO A 591 4.63 -22.63 -1.95
N VAL A 592 4.50 -22.09 -0.74
CA VAL A 592 5.47 -21.16 -0.11
C VAL A 592 6.92 -21.64 -0.21
N ALA A 593 7.13 -22.96 -0.15
CA ALA A 593 8.45 -23.60 -0.26
C ALA A 593 9.11 -23.44 -1.65
N ALA A 594 8.38 -23.05 -2.69
CA ALA A 594 8.89 -22.91 -4.06
C ALA A 594 9.65 -21.59 -4.30
N PHE A 595 9.59 -20.64 -3.36
CA PHE A 595 10.42 -19.44 -3.39
C PHE A 595 11.51 -19.54 -2.30
N PRO A 596 12.78 -19.79 -2.68
CA PRO A 596 13.88 -19.91 -1.72
C PRO A 596 14.04 -18.68 -0.80
N VAL A 597 13.67 -17.50 -1.30
CA VAL A 597 13.76 -16.20 -0.60
C VAL A 597 12.62 -16.03 0.41
N THR A 598 11.44 -16.58 0.12
CA THR A 598 10.23 -16.43 0.93
C THR A 598 10.39 -17.13 2.27
N ALA A 599 11.08 -18.28 2.37
CA ALA A 599 11.31 -18.94 3.67
C ALA A 599 12.12 -18.07 4.65
N ARG A 600 13.12 -17.32 4.16
CA ARG A 600 13.89 -16.36 4.97
C ARG A 600 13.07 -15.12 5.32
N LEU A 601 12.39 -14.54 4.32
CA LEU A 601 11.54 -13.37 4.52
C LEU A 601 10.33 -13.68 5.42
N ILE A 602 9.77 -14.89 5.42
CA ILE A 602 8.75 -15.34 6.37
C ILE A 602 9.29 -15.32 7.79
N ARG A 603 10.52 -15.80 7.99
CA ARG A 603 11.16 -15.80 9.31
C ARG A 603 11.39 -14.39 9.84
N GLU A 604 11.72 -13.45 8.95
CA GLU A 604 11.98 -12.04 9.27
C GLU A 604 10.67 -11.20 9.34
N SER A 605 9.63 -11.54 8.55
CA SER A 605 8.35 -10.80 8.45
C SER A 605 7.26 -11.30 9.38
N GLY A 606 7.21 -12.60 9.74
CA GLY A 606 6.29 -13.12 10.75
C GLY A 606 6.52 -12.50 12.14
N LEU A 607 7.76 -12.08 12.42
CA LEU A 607 8.11 -11.25 13.56
C LEU A 607 7.70 -9.77 13.38
N ALA A 608 7.62 -9.26 12.15
CA ALA A 608 7.38 -7.84 11.85
C ALA A 608 5.91 -7.47 11.57
N ALA A 609 5.07 -8.44 11.20
CA ALA A 609 3.70 -8.20 10.72
C ALA A 609 2.74 -7.70 11.81
N VAL A 610 3.04 -8.04 13.05
CA VAL A 610 2.59 -7.31 14.22
C VAL A 610 3.88 -6.76 14.80
N ASP A 611 4.05 -5.43 14.82
CA ASP A 611 5.26 -4.74 15.35
C ASP A 611 5.89 -5.62 16.43
N LEU A 612 7.13 -6.10 16.25
CA LEU A 612 7.84 -6.93 17.25
C LEU A 612 7.74 -6.30 18.66
N TYR A 613 7.72 -4.97 18.68
CA TYR A 613 7.43 -4.12 19.84
C TYR A 613 5.98 -4.28 20.36
N PHE A 614 4.97 -4.26 19.50
CA PHE A 614 3.55 -4.46 19.83
C PHE A 614 3.28 -5.88 20.34
N VAL A 615 3.91 -6.92 19.78
CA VAL A 615 3.83 -8.29 20.32
C VAL A 615 4.52 -8.37 21.68
N GLY A 616 5.77 -7.90 21.80
CA GLY A 616 6.51 -7.84 23.06
C GLY A 616 5.76 -7.09 24.17
N TRP A 617 5.11 -5.99 23.80
CA TRP A 617 4.32 -5.18 24.73
C TRP A 617 2.95 -5.80 25.07
N MET A 618 2.23 -6.41 24.12
CA MET A 618 0.97 -7.12 24.41
C MET A 618 1.20 -8.28 25.40
N LEU A 619 2.33 -8.97 25.26
CA LEU A 619 2.76 -10.01 26.20
C LEU A 619 2.90 -9.47 27.63
N GLU A 620 3.58 -8.34 27.79
CA GLU A 620 3.73 -7.68 29.09
C GLU A 620 2.39 -7.13 29.64
N GLY A 621 1.56 -6.57 28.77
CA GLY A 621 0.25 -6.02 29.10
C GLY A 621 -0.76 -7.09 29.56
N GLN A 622 -0.81 -8.24 28.88
CA GLN A 622 -1.65 -9.36 29.28
C GLN A 622 -1.18 -10.00 30.59
N GLN A 623 0.14 -10.16 30.79
CA GLN A 623 0.69 -10.64 32.06
C GLN A 623 0.25 -9.74 33.22
N ASN A 624 0.28 -8.42 33.03
CA ASN A 624 -0.14 -7.45 34.03
C ASN A 624 -1.66 -7.43 34.28
N ALA A 625 -2.47 -7.65 33.24
CA ALA A 625 -3.93 -7.74 33.37
C ALA A 625 -4.37 -9.04 34.07
N ILE A 626 -3.71 -10.17 33.76
CA ILE A 626 -3.90 -11.46 34.43
C ILE A 626 -3.51 -11.33 35.92
N ASN A 627 -2.34 -10.75 36.21
CA ASN A 627 -1.88 -10.52 37.58
C ASN A 627 -2.84 -9.62 38.38
N LYS A 628 -3.40 -8.56 37.78
CA LYS A 628 -4.42 -7.71 38.44
C LYS A 628 -5.72 -8.48 38.70
N THR A 629 -6.15 -9.32 37.77
CA THR A 629 -7.39 -10.11 37.91
C THR A 629 -7.23 -11.20 38.97
N GLU A 630 -6.07 -11.86 39.06
CA GLU A 630 -5.74 -12.81 40.12
C GLU A 630 -5.61 -12.14 41.49
N THR A 631 -5.02 -10.93 41.55
CA THR A 631 -4.95 -10.14 42.79
C THR A 631 -6.35 -9.78 43.31
N VAL A 632 -7.26 -9.35 42.43
CA VAL A 632 -8.65 -9.05 42.78
C VAL A 632 -9.41 -10.32 43.18
N ARG A 633 -9.15 -11.47 42.53
CA ARG A 633 -9.74 -12.76 42.90
C ARG A 633 -9.23 -13.25 44.26
N GLY A 634 -7.93 -13.08 44.53
CA GLY A 634 -7.29 -13.38 45.81
C GLY A 634 -7.81 -12.51 46.95
N GLN A 635 -8.00 -11.20 46.71
CA GLN A 635 -8.61 -10.28 47.65
C GLN A 635 -10.07 -10.62 47.95
N ARG A 636 -10.87 -10.98 46.93
CA ARG A 636 -12.26 -11.46 47.12
C ARG A 636 -12.34 -12.79 47.87
N LYS A 637 -11.38 -13.71 47.64
CA LYS A 637 -11.31 -14.98 48.35
C LYS A 637 -10.95 -14.78 49.83
N MET A 638 -9.96 -13.93 50.13
CA MET A 638 -9.62 -13.56 51.51
C MET A 638 -10.76 -12.82 52.22
N ALA A 639 -11.51 -11.97 51.51
CA ALA A 639 -12.68 -11.29 52.07
C ALA A 639 -13.79 -12.29 52.43
N LYS A 640 -14.07 -13.28 51.57
CA LYS A 640 -15.03 -14.36 51.86
C LYS A 640 -14.58 -15.27 53.01
N GLU A 641 -13.29 -15.60 53.08
CA GLU A 641 -12.74 -16.42 54.17
C GLU A 641 -12.75 -15.68 55.52
N LYS A 642 -12.57 -14.35 55.52
CA LYS A 642 -12.79 -13.50 56.71
C LYS A 642 -14.25 -13.45 57.14
N GLN A 643 -15.17 -13.41 56.18
CA GLN A 643 -16.62 -13.38 56.43
C GLN A 643 -17.19 -14.73 56.90
N GLN A 644 -16.49 -15.84 56.64
CA GLN A 644 -16.82 -17.17 57.17
C GLN A 644 -16.17 -17.48 58.52
N LYS A 645 -15.18 -16.67 58.96
CA LYS A 645 -14.52 -16.80 60.26
C LYS A 645 -15.07 -15.84 61.33
N GLN A 646 -15.87 -14.85 60.92
CA GLN A 646 -16.78 -14.09 61.80
C GLN A 646 -18.13 -14.79 61.82
#